data_AF-Q54GB8-F1
#
_entry.id   AF-Q54GB8-F1
#
_cell.length_a   1.000
_cell.length_b   1.000
_cell.length_c   1.000
_cell.angle_alpha   90.00
_cell.angle_beta   90.00
_cell.angle_gamma   90.00
#
_symmetry.space_group_name_H-M   'P 1'
#
loop_
_entity.id
_entity.type
_entity.pdbx_description
1 polymer ?
#
loop_
_entity_poly.entity_id
_entity_poly.type
_entity_poly.pdbx_seq_one_letter_code
_entity_poly.pdbx_strand_id
1 'polypeptide(L)'
;MELCTFKEYYRSQALSSKWDISFNLCSEGQLSVCQGKGKYACQTNYDSNWVFVDVYDLGSLNKTNFMDDGVTLTYRGYISPDSPRGWCIEGSYEVNYRITNFNLLCDKGVENVDVLNATEPIGCYYNVTLKSKQFCECPLQCSPPHGKCVNGECVCDQFSNGTSCEKLIITIDSVVNTTINGGIGYIHFSNFSMTFPLFQLKIGDLYCTNVMLLNSSTLQFTISPGIGIHNVEIINGNSSYLSYDSFGYQCNSDCSPPHGECNLTLGSCSCDTQTNGTNCENLIITIDSVINTTISGGIGYIHFSNFTVTFPLFQLKIGGVYCTNVKLLNSSTLQFSIGPGNGIHNVEIINGNSSYLSYDSFGYQCNTACSPPHGECNLTLGSCSCDTQTNGTNCENSKLFLNNIIPTDENGGTTYLYGYFGNTTSNLSIMIGDNDCTNIEQLNETLIKCDVGKGSGFKDVILKDRDLIVHVLNLFQYFKPITTNPPKHCIDNCGAPNNGICTSTGCMCISPWIGNDCKSKIISIPQPSLNYSNPVTDIQLIDNKVDTKLFRSLVSIVKLRELDFQSKQVNSFTFIEWEYYKINESTSQYKSNITNLGLTTFITVTLQWFENETNVVFVNQNIKMNPSSIKYTIEISEYKFSSNLNQLQLVMMASLSINKTNDICSNKEFSETSSGDDSNYLKIQIDDHSLYGRFIKRALIDSIPRSIDNVPLDSSMNQVDSASLSQSYIGISVPFFKKQIIIDPDFSVLLSSSSDSFKSESSICSFNKESKFSGGLISAIVLCSFFVFASLITMVAYSYYKKRYDRNIMKEIRTKLSKR
;
A
#
# COMPACT_ATOMS: atom_id res chain seq x y z
N MET A 1 -61.46 3.50 1.57
CA MET A 1 -61.76 3.37 3.01
C MET A 1 -60.66 4.11 3.77
N GLU A 2 -60.93 5.28 4.38
CA GLU A 2 -59.98 5.94 5.28
C GLU A 2 -59.95 5.17 6.61
N LEU A 3 -59.07 4.17 6.71
CA LEU A 3 -58.92 3.29 7.87
C LEU A 3 -58.52 4.00 9.18
N CYS A 4 -58.05 5.25 9.11
CA CYS A 4 -57.52 5.98 10.27
C CYS A 4 -58.54 6.92 10.93
N THR A 5 -59.83 6.73 10.69
CA THR A 5 -60.89 7.48 11.37
C THR A 5 -61.20 6.95 12.78
N PHE A 6 -60.70 5.76 13.13
CA PHE A 6 -60.87 5.15 14.45
C PHE A 6 -59.87 5.74 15.44
N LYS A 7 -60.33 6.60 16.35
CA LYS A 7 -59.56 7.09 17.50
C LYS A 7 -60.28 6.67 18.78
N GLU A 8 -60.24 5.39 19.10
CA GLU A 8 -60.82 4.87 20.34
C GLU A 8 -59.86 3.91 21.03
N TYR A 9 -59.87 4.00 22.36
CA TYR A 9 -59.13 3.10 23.23
C TYR A 9 -59.90 1.78 23.32
N TYR A 10 -59.24 0.68 22.97
CA TYR A 10 -59.81 -0.64 23.12
C TYR A 10 -58.94 -1.49 24.05
N ARG A 11 -59.60 -2.27 24.91
CA ARG A 11 -58.95 -3.25 25.79
C ARG A 11 -59.57 -4.62 25.51
N SER A 12 -58.75 -5.62 25.26
CA SER A 12 -59.20 -7.02 25.20
C SER A 12 -58.72 -7.77 26.45
N GLN A 13 -59.69 -8.38 27.14
CA GLN A 13 -59.47 -9.38 28.19
C GLN A 13 -59.58 -10.76 27.53
N ALA A 14 -58.48 -11.45 27.23
CA ALA A 14 -58.59 -12.84 26.75
C ALA A 14 -57.29 -13.69 26.74
N LEU A 15 -56.11 -13.17 27.07
CA LEU A 15 -54.89 -13.99 26.91
C LEU A 15 -54.67 -15.01 28.03
N SER A 16 -55.02 -14.63 29.24
CA SER A 16 -55.26 -15.50 30.40
C SER A 16 -55.86 -14.61 31.49
N SER A 17 -56.25 -15.17 32.64
CA SER A 17 -56.76 -14.38 33.77
C SER A 17 -55.75 -13.36 34.36
N LYS A 18 -54.56 -13.23 33.76
CA LYS A 18 -53.48 -12.34 34.20
C LYS A 18 -53.04 -11.33 33.12
N TRP A 19 -53.56 -11.39 31.88
CA TRP A 19 -53.04 -10.57 30.78
C TRP A 19 -54.13 -9.81 30.00
N ASP A 20 -53.92 -8.51 29.83
CA ASP A 20 -54.77 -7.63 28.99
C ASP A 20 -53.96 -7.06 27.81
N ILE A 21 -54.56 -6.99 26.61
CA ILE A 21 -54.04 -6.16 25.51
C ILE A 21 -54.81 -4.84 25.51
N SER A 22 -54.09 -3.72 25.51
CA SER A 22 -54.67 -2.40 25.28
C SER A 22 -54.09 -1.81 24.00
N PHE A 23 -54.93 -1.25 23.14
CA PHE A 23 -54.53 -0.75 21.84
C PHE A 23 -55.35 0.46 21.40
N ASN A 24 -54.74 1.27 20.53
CA ASN A 24 -55.40 2.38 19.87
C ASN A 24 -54.92 2.41 18.42
N LEU A 25 -55.75 1.88 17.51
CA LEU A 25 -55.41 1.75 16.10
C LEU A 25 -55.24 3.14 15.50
N CYS A 26 -54.12 3.38 14.81
CA CYS A 26 -53.88 4.60 14.06
C CYS A 26 -53.83 5.91 14.90
N SER A 27 -53.76 5.81 16.23
CA SER A 27 -53.57 6.97 17.11
C SER A 27 -52.11 7.40 17.19
N GLU A 28 -51.85 8.70 17.41
CA GLU A 28 -50.51 9.23 17.70
C GLU A 28 -50.17 9.27 19.20
N GLY A 29 -51.17 9.16 20.09
CA GLY A 29 -51.01 9.30 21.53
C GLY A 29 -50.51 8.03 22.23
N GLN A 30 -49.60 8.19 23.20
CA GLN A 30 -49.20 7.10 24.09
C GLN A 30 -50.38 6.63 24.93
N LEU A 31 -50.61 5.31 24.94
CA LEU A 31 -51.53 4.66 25.87
C LEU A 31 -50.98 4.78 27.30
N SER A 32 -51.69 5.52 28.16
CA SER A 32 -51.29 5.70 29.57
C SER A 32 -51.16 4.37 30.33
N VAL A 33 -52.00 3.39 30.00
CA VAL A 33 -51.94 2.02 30.53
C VAL A 33 -50.61 1.32 30.25
N CYS A 34 -49.91 1.70 29.17
CA CYS A 34 -48.66 1.06 28.78
C CYS A 34 -47.43 1.57 29.58
N GLN A 35 -47.63 2.43 30.59
CA GLN A 35 -46.58 3.02 31.44
C GLN A 35 -45.34 3.50 30.67
N GLY A 36 -45.55 4.08 29.48
CA GLY A 36 -44.48 4.59 28.62
C GLY A 36 -43.69 3.51 27.83
N LYS A 37 -43.92 2.21 28.06
CA LYS A 37 -43.23 1.14 27.34
C LYS A 37 -43.79 0.87 25.94
N GLY A 38 -45.10 1.01 25.74
CA GLY A 38 -45.76 0.80 24.45
C GLY A 38 -46.55 2.01 24.00
N LYS A 39 -46.44 2.37 22.71
CA LYS A 39 -47.08 3.60 22.19
C LYS A 39 -48.51 3.37 21.72
N TYR A 40 -48.74 2.32 20.94
CA TYR A 40 -50.01 2.09 20.25
C TYR A 40 -50.71 0.79 20.64
N ALA A 41 -49.95 -0.18 21.12
CA ALA A 41 -50.48 -1.42 21.69
C ALA A 41 -49.51 -1.94 22.76
N CYS A 42 -50.02 -2.46 23.86
CA CYS A 42 -49.21 -3.13 24.87
C CYS A 42 -49.98 -4.27 25.55
N GLN A 43 -49.23 -5.23 26.06
CA GLN A 43 -49.72 -6.33 26.87
C GLN A 43 -49.36 -6.06 28.34
N THR A 44 -50.35 -6.05 29.21
CA THR A 44 -50.17 -5.78 30.65
C THR A 44 -50.35 -7.06 31.45
N ASN A 45 -49.38 -7.38 32.32
CA ASN A 45 -49.43 -8.52 33.24
C ASN A 45 -49.94 -8.07 34.61
N TYR A 46 -50.81 -8.87 35.21
CA TYR A 46 -51.31 -8.68 36.57
C TYR A 46 -51.09 -9.94 37.40
N ASP A 47 -50.84 -9.77 38.69
CA ASP A 47 -50.78 -10.89 39.63
C ASP A 47 -52.20 -11.43 39.91
N SER A 48 -52.29 -12.45 40.76
CA SER A 48 -53.60 -13.02 41.15
C SER A 48 -54.53 -12.05 41.88
N ASN A 49 -54.01 -10.92 42.39
CA ASN A 49 -54.77 -9.86 43.05
C ASN A 49 -55.03 -8.67 42.12
N TRP A 50 -54.84 -8.83 40.81
CA TRP A 50 -54.94 -7.76 39.81
C TRP A 50 -53.98 -6.58 40.04
N VAL A 51 -52.88 -6.82 40.74
CA VAL A 51 -51.81 -5.83 40.90
C VAL A 51 -50.90 -5.91 39.68
N PHE A 52 -50.60 -4.75 39.09
CA PHE A 52 -49.70 -4.64 37.95
C PHE A 52 -48.35 -5.31 38.25
N VAL A 53 -47.92 -6.22 37.38
CA VAL A 53 -46.64 -6.93 37.50
C VAL A 53 -45.62 -6.35 36.52
N ASP A 54 -45.97 -6.30 35.24
CA ASP A 54 -45.13 -5.71 34.20
C ASP A 54 -45.99 -5.37 32.97
N VAL A 55 -45.41 -4.64 32.03
CA VAL A 55 -46.04 -4.34 30.73
C VAL A 55 -45.03 -4.51 29.61
N TYR A 56 -45.52 -4.98 28.47
CA TYR A 56 -44.72 -5.27 27.29
C TYR A 56 -45.28 -4.51 26.09
N ASP A 57 -44.38 -3.86 25.34
CA ASP A 57 -44.75 -3.24 24.07
C ASP A 57 -45.11 -4.30 23.03
N LEU A 58 -46.26 -4.13 22.39
CA LEU A 58 -46.68 -4.95 21.24
C LEU A 58 -46.29 -4.31 19.90
N GLY A 59 -45.67 -3.13 19.97
CA GLY A 59 -45.06 -2.42 18.87
C GLY A 59 -46.00 -1.46 18.16
N SER A 60 -45.67 -1.21 16.89
CA SER A 60 -46.36 -0.27 16.01
C SER A 60 -46.78 -0.93 14.71
N LEU A 61 -47.74 -0.33 14.01
CA LEU A 61 -48.22 -0.80 12.71
C LEU A 61 -47.03 -1.03 11.76
N ASN A 62 -46.91 -2.27 11.29
CA ASN A 62 -45.87 -2.74 10.39
C ASN A 62 -46.46 -3.09 9.01
N LYS A 63 -47.65 -3.70 8.95
CA LYS A 63 -48.27 -4.12 7.68
C LYS A 63 -49.80 -4.01 7.71
N THR A 64 -50.41 -3.71 6.56
CA THR A 64 -51.86 -3.73 6.33
C THR A 64 -52.19 -4.68 5.18
N ASN A 65 -53.15 -5.57 5.36
CA ASN A 65 -53.64 -6.53 4.36
C ASN A 65 -55.15 -6.35 4.16
N PHE A 66 -55.59 -6.01 2.96
CA PHE A 66 -57.02 -5.97 2.60
C PHE A 66 -57.51 -7.37 2.22
N MET A 67 -58.69 -7.75 2.69
CA MET A 67 -59.40 -9.01 2.42
C MET A 67 -60.80 -8.67 1.89
N ASP A 68 -61.46 -9.57 1.15
CA ASP A 68 -62.77 -9.30 0.53
C ASP A 68 -63.85 -8.88 1.56
N ASP A 69 -63.71 -9.34 2.81
CA ASP A 69 -64.61 -9.08 3.92
C ASP A 69 -64.03 -8.15 5.00
N GLY A 70 -62.84 -7.56 4.78
CA GLY A 70 -62.18 -6.79 5.83
C GLY A 70 -60.74 -6.32 5.59
N VAL A 71 -60.05 -5.96 6.67
CA VAL A 71 -58.66 -5.46 6.69
C VAL A 71 -57.92 -5.99 7.91
N THR A 72 -56.74 -6.57 7.72
CA THR A 72 -55.84 -7.00 8.81
C THR A 72 -54.67 -6.01 8.99
N LEU A 73 -54.43 -5.55 10.22
CA LEU A 73 -53.33 -4.67 10.60
C LEU A 73 -52.33 -5.42 11.49
N THR A 74 -51.09 -5.62 11.03
CA THR A 74 -50.02 -6.29 11.80
C THR A 74 -49.10 -5.25 12.46
N TYR A 75 -48.94 -5.34 13.77
CA TYR A 75 -48.05 -4.54 14.61
C TYR A 75 -46.83 -5.39 14.99
N ARG A 76 -45.64 -4.77 15.09
CA ARG A 76 -44.39 -5.45 15.43
C ARG A 76 -43.54 -4.60 16.38
N GLY A 77 -43.08 -5.18 17.50
CA GLY A 77 -42.31 -4.49 18.56
C GLY A 77 -41.01 -5.23 18.89
N TYR A 78 -39.88 -4.53 18.91
CA TYR A 78 -38.55 -5.11 19.16
C TYR A 78 -38.29 -5.38 20.64
N ILE A 79 -37.58 -6.46 20.93
CA ILE A 79 -37.17 -6.89 22.26
C ILE A 79 -35.64 -6.81 22.32
N SER A 80 -35.11 -5.93 23.17
CA SER A 80 -33.66 -5.83 23.37
C SER A 80 -33.12 -7.11 24.03
N PRO A 81 -32.07 -7.75 23.48
CA PRO A 81 -31.50 -8.98 24.03
C PRO A 81 -30.89 -8.78 25.44
N ASP A 82 -30.52 -7.55 25.79
CA ASP A 82 -29.99 -7.20 27.11
C ASP A 82 -31.10 -6.92 28.14
N SER A 83 -32.38 -6.98 27.74
CA SER A 83 -33.50 -6.73 28.65
C SER A 83 -33.59 -7.86 29.67
N PRO A 84 -33.42 -7.59 30.98
CA PRO A 84 -33.51 -8.61 32.02
C PRO A 84 -34.92 -9.23 32.15
N ARG A 85 -35.91 -8.73 31.40
CA ARG A 85 -37.34 -8.93 31.69
C ARG A 85 -38.19 -9.48 30.55
N GLY A 86 -37.63 -9.87 29.41
CA GLY A 86 -38.48 -10.48 28.40
C GLY A 86 -37.70 -11.06 27.26
N TRP A 87 -37.60 -12.38 27.22
CA TRP A 87 -37.08 -13.14 26.11
C TRP A 87 -38.30 -13.88 25.58
N CYS A 88 -38.55 -13.80 24.27
CA CYS A 88 -39.46 -14.78 23.68
C CYS A 88 -38.75 -16.13 23.72
N ILE A 89 -39.40 -17.11 24.33
CA ILE A 89 -38.83 -18.44 24.56
C ILE A 89 -38.45 -19.07 23.21
N GLU A 90 -37.42 -19.92 23.20
CA GLU A 90 -37.10 -20.77 22.06
C GLU A 90 -38.37 -21.49 21.58
N GLY A 91 -38.84 -21.19 20.36
CA GLY A 91 -40.16 -21.59 19.83
C GLY A 91 -41.12 -20.44 19.48
N SER A 92 -40.77 -19.19 19.80
CA SER A 92 -41.53 -18.00 19.37
C SER A 92 -41.44 -17.72 17.87
N TYR A 93 -42.46 -17.06 17.30
CA TYR A 93 -42.52 -16.73 15.87
C TYR A 93 -41.29 -15.93 15.39
N GLU A 94 -40.82 -14.97 16.19
CA GLU A 94 -39.54 -14.29 16.03
C GLU A 94 -38.90 -14.01 17.40
N VAL A 95 -37.70 -14.52 17.65
CA VAL A 95 -37.05 -14.51 18.99
C VAL A 95 -36.89 -13.12 19.60
N ASN A 96 -36.70 -12.09 18.76
CA ASN A 96 -36.44 -10.71 19.19
C ASN A 96 -37.65 -9.77 19.01
N TYR A 97 -38.84 -10.29 18.72
CA TYR A 97 -40.01 -9.45 18.41
C TYR A 97 -41.31 -9.96 19.04
N ARG A 98 -42.18 -9.03 19.45
CA ARG A 98 -43.62 -9.29 19.64
C ARG A 98 -44.37 -8.85 18.40
N ILE A 99 -45.30 -9.67 17.92
CA ILE A 99 -46.12 -9.38 16.73
C ILE A 99 -47.60 -9.46 17.13
N THR A 100 -48.42 -8.50 16.72
CA THR A 100 -49.87 -8.49 16.99
C THR A 100 -50.67 -8.19 15.71
N ASN A 101 -51.61 -9.05 15.35
CA ASN A 101 -52.53 -8.79 14.24
C ASN A 101 -53.88 -8.27 14.75
N PHE A 102 -54.45 -7.25 14.12
CA PHE A 102 -55.81 -6.74 14.32
C PHE A 102 -56.64 -6.94 13.04
N ASN A 103 -57.64 -7.82 13.07
CA ASN A 103 -58.48 -8.17 11.91
C ASN A 103 -59.81 -7.39 11.95
N LEU A 104 -60.09 -6.46 11.03
CA LEU A 104 -61.28 -5.60 10.92
C LEU A 104 -62.26 -6.15 9.87
N LEU A 105 -63.50 -6.53 10.20
CA LEU A 105 -64.42 -7.19 9.25
C LEU A 105 -65.73 -6.41 9.01
N CYS A 106 -66.18 -6.27 7.75
CA CYS A 106 -67.45 -5.61 7.38
C CYS A 106 -68.65 -6.36 7.94
N ASP A 107 -69.50 -5.63 8.66
CA ASP A 107 -70.80 -6.12 9.09
C ASP A 107 -71.82 -4.97 9.00
N LYS A 108 -72.65 -4.98 7.94
CA LYS A 108 -73.70 -3.96 7.73
C LYS A 108 -74.68 -3.86 8.91
N GLY A 109 -74.74 -4.85 9.80
CA GLY A 109 -75.58 -4.89 10.99
C GLY A 109 -74.94 -4.31 12.27
N VAL A 110 -73.63 -4.08 12.31
CA VAL A 110 -72.93 -3.58 13.51
C VAL A 110 -72.58 -2.10 13.34
N GLU A 111 -73.25 -1.21 14.06
CA GLU A 111 -73.12 0.25 13.85
C GLU A 111 -71.77 0.83 14.35
N ASN A 112 -71.28 0.34 15.50
CA ASN A 112 -70.02 0.73 16.15
C ASN A 112 -68.94 -0.35 16.00
N VAL A 113 -67.71 -0.14 16.48
CA VAL A 113 -66.64 -1.16 16.42
C VAL A 113 -66.75 -2.10 17.64
N ASP A 114 -66.84 -3.40 17.39
CA ASP A 114 -66.89 -4.45 18.43
C ASP A 114 -65.64 -5.35 18.39
N VAL A 115 -65.03 -5.67 19.55
CA VAL A 115 -63.81 -6.54 19.66
C VAL A 115 -64.23 -7.97 19.99
N LEU A 116 -64.06 -8.88 19.04
CA LEU A 116 -64.59 -10.24 19.09
C LEU A 116 -63.75 -11.21 19.95
N ASN A 117 -62.42 -11.21 19.80
CA ASN A 117 -61.49 -12.06 20.54
C ASN A 117 -60.05 -11.53 20.51
N ALA A 118 -59.20 -12.02 21.42
CA ALA A 118 -57.76 -11.85 21.40
C ALA A 118 -57.04 -13.12 21.88
N THR A 119 -56.08 -13.63 21.10
CA THR A 119 -55.37 -14.90 21.38
C THR A 119 -53.86 -14.73 21.20
N GLU A 120 -53.04 -15.58 21.83
CA GLU A 120 -51.58 -15.70 21.59
C GLU A 120 -51.28 -17.10 21.05
N PRO A 121 -51.46 -17.34 19.73
CA PRO A 121 -51.31 -18.69 19.16
C PRO A 121 -49.92 -19.31 19.35
N ILE A 122 -48.88 -18.47 19.31
CA ILE A 122 -47.48 -18.84 19.49
C ILE A 122 -46.88 -17.78 20.41
N GLY A 123 -45.92 -18.15 21.27
CA GLY A 123 -45.29 -17.20 22.19
C GLY A 123 -44.82 -15.94 21.46
N CYS A 124 -45.21 -14.78 22.00
CA CYS A 124 -44.98 -13.44 21.44
C CYS A 124 -45.72 -13.10 20.13
N TYR A 125 -46.68 -13.91 19.69
CA TYR A 125 -47.53 -13.64 18.52
C TYR A 125 -49.00 -13.57 18.95
N TYR A 126 -49.64 -12.41 18.78
CA TYR A 126 -51.00 -12.10 19.22
C TYR A 126 -51.94 -11.85 18.04
N ASN A 127 -53.22 -12.18 18.20
CA ASN A 127 -54.24 -12.04 17.15
C ASN A 127 -55.54 -11.52 17.76
N VAL A 128 -56.04 -10.36 17.31
CA VAL A 128 -57.21 -9.61 17.81
C VAL A 128 -58.19 -9.38 16.65
N THR A 129 -59.50 -9.57 16.85
CA THR A 129 -60.51 -9.44 15.77
C THR A 129 -61.58 -8.39 16.11
N LEU A 130 -62.02 -7.56 15.16
CA LEU A 130 -63.03 -6.49 15.29
C LEU A 130 -64.07 -6.46 14.13
N LYS A 131 -65.29 -5.93 14.33
CA LYS A 131 -66.38 -5.84 13.30
C LYS A 131 -67.15 -4.50 13.28
N SER A 132 -67.62 -4.01 12.10
CA SER A 132 -68.47 -2.79 11.93
C SER A 132 -69.01 -2.54 10.47
N LYS A 133 -70.12 -1.79 10.31
CA LYS A 133 -70.71 -1.24 9.06
C LYS A 133 -69.76 -0.27 8.37
N GLN A 134 -68.94 0.41 9.16
CA GLN A 134 -67.98 1.40 8.67
C GLN A 134 -66.89 0.75 7.81
N PHE A 135 -66.77 -0.58 7.85
CA PHE A 135 -65.86 -1.34 7.03
C PHE A 135 -66.49 -1.82 5.68
N CYS A 136 -67.63 -1.28 5.20
CA CYS A 136 -68.37 -1.75 3.98
C CYS A 136 -68.35 -0.79 2.74
N GLU A 137 -68.73 -1.26 1.51
CA GLU A 137 -68.52 -0.59 0.18
C GLU A 137 -69.82 -0.23 -0.64
N CYS A 138 -69.80 0.78 -1.57
CA CYS A 138 -70.92 1.25 -2.47
C CYS A 138 -70.99 0.53 -3.85
N PRO A 139 -72.15 0.45 -4.53
CA PRO A 139 -72.22 0.00 -5.93
C PRO A 139 -71.52 0.98 -6.90
N LEU A 140 -70.72 0.44 -7.81
CA LEU A 140 -70.12 1.13 -8.98
C LEU A 140 -71.24 1.70 -9.88
N GLN A 141 -71.31 2.93 -10.39
CA GLN A 141 -70.52 4.17 -10.32
C GLN A 141 -71.54 5.31 -10.58
N CYS A 142 -71.65 6.31 -9.71
CA CYS A 142 -72.54 7.46 -9.91
C CYS A 142 -72.04 8.44 -10.99
N SER A 143 -71.67 7.93 -12.18
CA SER A 143 -70.89 8.59 -13.24
C SER A 143 -70.08 9.80 -12.77
N PRO A 144 -69.05 9.58 -11.94
CA PRO A 144 -68.14 10.65 -11.55
C PRO A 144 -67.52 11.30 -12.80
N PRO A 145 -67.26 12.63 -12.80
CA PRO A 145 -67.40 13.56 -11.67
C PRO A 145 -68.83 14.03 -11.44
N HIS A 146 -69.72 13.70 -12.36
CA HIS A 146 -71.04 14.29 -12.44
C HIS A 146 -72.03 13.72 -11.42
N GLY A 147 -71.71 12.64 -10.69
CA GLY A 147 -72.47 12.22 -9.50
C GLY A 147 -71.69 11.59 -8.33
N LYS A 148 -72.32 11.55 -7.14
CA LYS A 148 -71.72 11.13 -5.85
C LYS A 148 -72.50 10.02 -5.12
N CYS A 149 -71.78 9.06 -4.48
CA CYS A 149 -72.38 8.03 -3.59
C CYS A 149 -72.59 8.61 -2.19
N VAL A 150 -73.83 8.59 -1.70
CA VAL A 150 -74.16 8.97 -0.31
C VAL A 150 -74.97 7.84 0.30
N ASN A 151 -74.45 7.19 1.35
CA ASN A 151 -75.07 6.05 2.07
C ASN A 151 -75.54 4.87 1.17
N GLY A 152 -75.07 4.78 -0.08
CA GLY A 152 -75.47 3.76 -1.05
C GLY A 152 -76.22 4.24 -2.32
N GLU A 153 -76.46 5.55 -2.54
CA GLU A 153 -77.23 6.10 -3.71
C GLU A 153 -76.52 7.26 -4.48
N CYS A 154 -76.93 7.56 -5.75
CA CYS A 154 -76.29 8.51 -6.71
C CYS A 154 -77.07 9.83 -6.99
N VAL A 155 -76.38 10.98 -7.12
CA VAL A 155 -76.96 12.33 -7.38
C VAL A 155 -76.16 13.13 -8.45
N CYS A 156 -76.80 13.70 -9.49
CA CYS A 156 -76.16 14.37 -10.67
C CYS A 156 -75.93 15.91 -10.57
N ASP A 157 -75.02 16.47 -11.40
CA ASP A 157 -74.73 17.91 -11.53
C ASP A 157 -75.36 18.62 -12.77
N GLN A 158 -75.03 19.90 -13.04
CA GLN A 158 -75.61 20.71 -14.13
C GLN A 158 -75.05 20.44 -15.54
N PHE A 159 -73.97 19.67 -15.67
CA PHE A 159 -73.28 19.43 -16.94
C PHE A 159 -73.68 18.10 -17.57
N SER A 160 -74.38 17.26 -16.80
CA SER A 160 -74.85 15.94 -17.20
C SER A 160 -76.35 15.80 -17.02
N ASN A 161 -76.94 14.84 -17.72
CA ASN A 161 -78.27 14.31 -17.41
C ASN A 161 -78.30 12.78 -17.57
N GLY A 162 -79.33 12.11 -17.04
CA GLY A 162 -79.46 10.65 -17.04
C GLY A 162 -79.69 10.04 -15.64
N THR A 163 -80.13 8.78 -15.56
CA THR A 163 -80.41 8.10 -14.27
C THR A 163 -79.14 7.80 -13.46
N SER A 164 -78.02 7.73 -14.15
CA SER A 164 -76.69 7.50 -13.60
C SER A 164 -75.75 8.67 -13.93
N CYS A 165 -76.25 9.81 -14.40
CA CYS A 165 -75.50 10.99 -14.84
C CYS A 165 -74.60 10.73 -16.08
N GLU A 166 -75.15 10.19 -17.18
CA GLU A 166 -74.40 9.63 -18.32
C GLU A 166 -74.40 10.42 -19.66
N LYS A 167 -75.00 11.62 -19.79
CA LYS A 167 -75.03 12.39 -21.07
C LYS A 167 -74.57 13.84 -20.92
N LEU A 168 -73.69 14.34 -21.80
CA LEU A 168 -73.16 15.72 -21.79
C LEU A 168 -74.02 16.70 -22.62
N ILE A 169 -73.93 17.99 -22.27
CA ILE A 169 -74.67 19.09 -22.93
C ILE A 169 -73.66 20.06 -23.62
N ILE A 170 -73.38 19.93 -24.94
CA ILE A 170 -72.30 20.66 -25.69
C ILE A 170 -72.76 21.16 -27.10
N THR A 171 -72.10 22.19 -27.70
CA THR A 171 -72.29 22.67 -29.11
C THR A 171 -70.97 23.11 -29.78
N ILE A 172 -70.61 22.56 -30.96
CA ILE A 172 -69.35 22.80 -31.71
C ILE A 172 -69.55 23.89 -32.79
N ASP A 173 -68.59 24.81 -32.95
CA ASP A 173 -68.55 25.93 -33.91
C ASP A 173 -67.67 25.66 -35.15
N SER A 174 -66.41 25.24 -34.96
CA SER A 174 -65.49 24.88 -36.05
C SER A 174 -64.39 23.89 -35.63
N VAL A 175 -63.78 23.20 -36.60
CA VAL A 175 -62.71 22.21 -36.39
C VAL A 175 -61.51 22.52 -37.28
N VAL A 176 -60.31 22.58 -36.70
CA VAL A 176 -59.03 22.73 -37.40
C VAL A 176 -58.36 21.37 -37.55
N ASN A 177 -58.13 21.01 -38.81
CA ASN A 177 -57.64 19.72 -39.29
C ASN A 177 -56.12 19.48 -39.07
N THR A 178 -55.66 18.23 -39.19
CA THR A 178 -54.23 17.82 -39.06
C THR A 178 -53.66 17.23 -40.35
N THR A 179 -52.35 16.94 -40.39
CA THR A 179 -51.73 16.22 -41.53
C THR A 179 -52.03 14.72 -41.48
N ILE A 180 -51.78 13.98 -42.55
CA ILE A 180 -51.97 12.52 -42.67
C ILE A 180 -51.10 11.74 -41.69
N ASN A 181 -50.04 12.34 -41.15
CA ASN A 181 -49.28 11.84 -40.00
C ASN A 181 -49.96 12.09 -38.64
N GLY A 182 -51.15 12.67 -38.63
CA GLY A 182 -51.80 13.14 -37.42
C GLY A 182 -51.24 14.48 -36.97
N GLY A 183 -51.26 14.72 -35.67
CA GLY A 183 -50.76 15.96 -35.05
C GLY A 183 -51.85 16.71 -34.30
N ILE A 184 -51.61 18.00 -34.08
CA ILE A 184 -52.47 18.85 -33.25
C ILE A 184 -53.63 19.41 -34.08
N GLY A 185 -54.86 19.14 -33.64
CA GLY A 185 -56.08 19.77 -34.13
C GLY A 185 -56.74 20.65 -33.07
N TYR A 186 -57.71 21.45 -33.48
CA TYR A 186 -58.46 22.35 -32.59
C TYR A 186 -59.97 22.23 -32.83
N ILE A 187 -60.78 22.32 -31.77
CA ILE A 187 -62.25 22.40 -31.82
C ILE A 187 -62.66 23.69 -31.12
N HIS A 188 -63.46 24.51 -31.78
CA HIS A 188 -64.03 25.73 -31.23
C HIS A 188 -65.49 25.49 -30.80
N PHE A 189 -65.93 26.06 -29.68
CA PHE A 189 -67.28 25.95 -29.10
C PHE A 189 -67.93 27.32 -28.93
N SER A 190 -69.24 27.41 -29.14
CA SER A 190 -69.99 28.67 -29.03
C SER A 190 -70.58 28.95 -27.64
N ASN A 191 -71.02 27.91 -26.90
CA ASN A 191 -71.85 28.08 -25.68
C ASN A 191 -71.44 27.22 -24.46
N PHE A 192 -70.23 26.64 -24.43
CA PHE A 192 -69.86 25.70 -23.37
C PHE A 192 -68.67 26.20 -22.55
N SER A 193 -68.94 26.69 -21.33
CA SER A 193 -67.89 27.05 -20.36
C SER A 193 -67.36 25.78 -19.69
N MET A 194 -66.28 25.24 -20.25
CA MET A 194 -65.59 24.08 -19.68
C MET A 194 -64.80 24.49 -18.44
N THR A 195 -65.33 24.17 -17.26
CA THR A 195 -64.60 24.33 -15.98
C THR A 195 -64.01 23.01 -15.46
N PHE A 196 -64.24 21.88 -16.15
CA PHE A 196 -63.68 20.58 -15.77
C PHE A 196 -62.46 20.23 -16.63
N PRO A 197 -61.37 19.73 -16.06
CA PRO A 197 -60.12 19.51 -16.79
C PRO A 197 -60.02 18.18 -17.56
N LEU A 198 -61.00 17.28 -17.47
CA LEU A 198 -60.86 15.91 -17.98
C LEU A 198 -61.92 15.57 -19.04
N PHE A 199 -61.59 15.81 -20.30
CA PHE A 199 -62.35 15.33 -21.45
C PHE A 199 -61.51 14.30 -22.23
N GLN A 200 -62.15 13.25 -22.73
CA GLN A 200 -61.64 12.45 -23.84
C GLN A 200 -62.32 12.91 -25.12
N LEU A 201 -61.60 12.84 -26.23
CA LEU A 201 -62.10 13.17 -27.56
C LEU A 201 -61.83 11.98 -28.46
N LYS A 202 -62.77 11.63 -29.34
CA LYS A 202 -62.63 10.58 -30.33
C LYS A 202 -62.98 11.14 -31.71
N ILE A 203 -62.17 10.84 -32.72
CA ILE A 203 -62.39 11.20 -34.13
C ILE A 203 -62.52 9.92 -34.96
N GLY A 204 -63.70 9.69 -35.53
CA GLY A 204 -64.07 8.40 -36.12
C GLY A 204 -63.95 7.29 -35.08
N ASP A 205 -63.04 6.34 -35.31
CA ASP A 205 -62.74 5.25 -34.37
C ASP A 205 -61.49 5.50 -33.50
N LEU A 206 -60.83 6.66 -33.64
CA LEU A 206 -59.55 6.97 -32.98
C LEU A 206 -59.75 7.88 -31.76
N TYR A 207 -59.23 7.48 -30.60
CA TYR A 207 -59.13 8.38 -29.44
C TYR A 207 -58.01 9.40 -29.64
N CYS A 208 -58.33 10.67 -29.47
CA CYS A 208 -57.36 11.75 -29.46
C CYS A 208 -56.61 11.80 -28.13
N THR A 209 -55.36 12.23 -28.19
CA THR A 209 -54.48 12.48 -27.06
C THR A 209 -54.33 13.98 -26.82
N ASN A 210 -53.70 14.40 -25.71
CA ASN A 210 -53.45 15.81 -25.38
C ASN A 210 -54.69 16.72 -25.50
N VAL A 211 -55.84 16.18 -25.11
CA VAL A 211 -57.10 16.91 -25.11
C VAL A 211 -57.02 17.95 -23.99
N MET A 212 -56.90 19.22 -24.35
CA MET A 212 -56.76 20.32 -23.40
C MET A 212 -57.58 21.52 -23.80
N LEU A 213 -58.08 22.23 -22.80
CA LEU A 213 -58.79 23.47 -23.00
C LEU A 213 -57.78 24.63 -23.13
N LEU A 214 -57.74 25.29 -24.29
CA LEU A 214 -56.89 26.48 -24.51
C LEU A 214 -57.51 27.75 -23.94
N ASN A 215 -58.83 27.86 -24.00
CA ASN A 215 -59.62 28.94 -23.44
C ASN A 215 -61.07 28.44 -23.28
N SER A 216 -61.97 29.28 -22.74
CA SER A 216 -63.38 28.92 -22.52
C SER A 216 -64.16 28.46 -23.76
N SER A 217 -63.59 28.56 -24.96
CA SER A 217 -64.22 28.25 -26.24
C SER A 217 -63.36 27.39 -27.18
N THR A 218 -62.17 26.92 -26.79
CA THR A 218 -61.29 26.16 -27.69
C THR A 218 -60.67 24.95 -26.98
N LEU A 219 -60.81 23.78 -27.58
CA LEU A 219 -60.18 22.53 -27.18
C LEU A 219 -59.12 22.15 -28.21
N GLN A 220 -57.89 21.95 -27.76
CA GLN A 220 -56.81 21.40 -28.54
C GLN A 220 -56.77 19.89 -28.32
N PHE A 221 -56.45 19.13 -29.35
CA PHE A 221 -56.27 17.68 -29.26
C PHE A 221 -55.14 17.23 -30.18
N THR A 222 -54.67 16.02 -30.02
CA THR A 222 -53.72 15.36 -30.92
C THR A 222 -54.36 14.09 -31.45
N ILE A 223 -54.23 13.82 -32.76
CA ILE A 223 -54.76 12.62 -33.39
C ILE A 223 -53.64 11.84 -34.07
N SER A 224 -53.78 10.52 -34.14
CA SER A 224 -52.89 9.64 -34.89
C SER A 224 -53.02 9.84 -36.41
N PRO A 225 -52.01 9.37 -37.18
CA PRO A 225 -52.07 9.31 -38.63
C PRO A 225 -53.38 8.72 -39.17
N GLY A 226 -53.83 9.25 -40.30
CA GLY A 226 -55.01 8.75 -40.98
C GLY A 226 -55.27 9.48 -42.29
N ILE A 227 -56.34 9.07 -42.96
CA ILE A 227 -56.79 9.61 -44.25
C ILE A 227 -58.31 9.76 -44.24
N GLY A 228 -58.86 10.62 -45.11
CA GLY A 228 -60.31 10.81 -45.26
C GLY A 228 -60.92 11.85 -44.31
N ILE A 229 -62.26 11.77 -44.16
CA ILE A 229 -63.12 12.67 -43.38
C ILE A 229 -63.84 11.85 -42.28
N HIS A 230 -63.96 12.35 -41.03
CA HIS A 230 -64.41 11.58 -39.84
C HIS A 230 -65.36 12.36 -38.89
N ASN A 231 -66.15 11.63 -38.08
CA ASN A 231 -67.02 12.14 -36.97
C ASN A 231 -66.20 12.55 -35.73
N VAL A 232 -66.78 13.30 -34.78
CA VAL A 232 -66.14 13.80 -33.55
C VAL A 232 -67.01 13.52 -32.31
N GLU A 233 -66.50 12.80 -31.29
CA GLU A 233 -67.19 12.46 -30.02
C GLU A 233 -66.40 12.98 -28.80
N ILE A 234 -67.07 13.61 -27.82
CA ILE A 234 -66.50 14.20 -26.59
C ILE A 234 -67.03 13.44 -25.37
N ILE A 235 -66.16 13.03 -24.44
CA ILE A 235 -66.49 12.21 -23.26
C ILE A 235 -65.92 12.91 -22.00
N ASN A 236 -66.65 12.94 -20.88
CA ASN A 236 -66.19 13.45 -19.57
C ASN A 236 -66.67 12.49 -18.47
N GLY A 237 -65.73 11.85 -17.79
CA GLY A 237 -66.04 10.76 -16.88
C GLY A 237 -66.81 9.67 -17.62
N ASN A 238 -68.01 9.35 -17.14
CA ASN A 238 -68.91 8.39 -17.78
C ASN A 238 -70.02 9.05 -18.62
N SER A 239 -69.89 10.34 -18.99
CA SER A 239 -70.84 11.07 -19.85
C SER A 239 -70.26 11.40 -21.25
N SER A 240 -71.06 11.46 -22.34
CA SER A 240 -70.56 11.81 -23.70
C SER A 240 -71.47 12.67 -24.62
N TYR A 241 -70.94 13.19 -25.75
CA TYR A 241 -71.54 14.00 -26.85
C TYR A 241 -70.95 13.64 -28.24
N LEU A 242 -71.71 13.72 -29.36
CA LEU A 242 -71.28 13.29 -30.72
C LEU A 242 -71.65 14.30 -31.85
N SER A 243 -70.75 14.53 -32.82
CA SER A 243 -70.87 15.38 -34.04
C SER A 243 -70.42 14.64 -35.31
N TYR A 244 -71.03 14.92 -36.47
CA TYR A 244 -70.82 14.15 -37.72
C TYR A 244 -69.93 14.87 -38.77
N ASP A 245 -69.10 14.11 -39.50
CA ASP A 245 -68.23 14.52 -40.65
C ASP A 245 -67.43 15.83 -40.48
N SER A 246 -66.94 16.10 -39.26
CA SER A 246 -66.38 17.40 -38.90
C SER A 246 -64.85 17.52 -39.02
N PHE A 247 -64.10 16.47 -39.43
CA PHE A 247 -62.63 16.46 -39.45
C PHE A 247 -62.01 15.79 -40.70
N GLY A 248 -60.91 16.31 -41.29
CA GLY A 248 -60.19 15.65 -42.41
C GLY A 248 -58.66 15.91 -42.50
N TYR A 249 -57.88 15.01 -43.12
CA TYR A 249 -56.39 15.01 -43.10
C TYR A 249 -55.66 15.77 -44.27
N GLN A 250 -54.40 16.26 -44.10
CA GLN A 250 -53.56 17.03 -45.08
C GLN A 250 -52.16 16.39 -45.43
N CYS A 251 -51.47 16.65 -46.57
CA CYS A 251 -50.13 16.05 -46.90
C CYS A 251 -49.04 16.29 -45.82
N ASN A 252 -48.08 15.35 -45.71
CA ASN A 252 -47.01 15.37 -44.69
C ASN A 252 -45.85 16.32 -44.92
N SER A 253 -45.49 16.59 -46.18
CA SER A 253 -44.31 17.35 -46.55
C SER A 253 -44.65 18.31 -47.68
N ASP A 254 -43.81 19.32 -47.83
CA ASP A 254 -43.89 20.29 -48.92
C ASP A 254 -43.25 19.77 -50.22
N CYS A 255 -42.85 18.49 -50.26
CA CYS A 255 -42.15 17.86 -51.37
C CYS A 255 -40.80 18.51 -51.73
N SER A 256 -40.09 19.03 -50.72
CA SER A 256 -38.74 19.60 -50.79
C SER A 256 -38.50 20.58 -51.96
N PRO A 257 -39.19 21.75 -52.00
CA PRO A 257 -38.95 22.74 -53.04
C PRO A 257 -37.46 23.15 -53.10
N PRO A 258 -36.84 23.24 -54.29
CA PRO A 258 -37.47 23.23 -55.62
C PRO A 258 -37.61 21.84 -56.27
N HIS A 259 -37.44 20.74 -55.53
CA HIS A 259 -37.24 19.41 -56.08
C HIS A 259 -38.50 18.54 -56.25
N GLY A 260 -39.69 18.89 -55.72
CA GLY A 260 -40.92 18.09 -55.92
C GLY A 260 -42.30 18.72 -55.65
N GLU A 261 -43.39 17.97 -55.94
CA GLU A 261 -44.82 18.36 -55.85
C GLU A 261 -45.73 17.27 -55.17
N CYS A 262 -46.77 17.62 -54.36
CA CYS A 262 -47.62 16.66 -53.58
C CYS A 262 -48.90 16.18 -54.30
N ASN A 263 -49.21 14.88 -54.19
CA ASN A 263 -50.47 14.27 -54.62
C ASN A 263 -51.38 13.90 -53.40
N LEU A 264 -52.48 14.63 -53.17
CA LEU A 264 -53.41 14.44 -52.01
C LEU A 264 -54.19 13.12 -52.02
N THR A 265 -54.34 12.48 -53.18
CA THR A 265 -55.09 11.22 -53.33
C THR A 265 -54.22 10.02 -53.00
N LEU A 266 -52.91 10.11 -53.30
CA LEU A 266 -51.92 9.07 -53.02
C LEU A 266 -51.12 9.32 -51.73
N GLY A 267 -51.14 10.56 -51.23
CA GLY A 267 -50.32 10.98 -50.10
C GLY A 267 -48.81 10.96 -50.39
N SER A 268 -48.38 11.17 -51.64
CA SER A 268 -46.96 11.02 -52.06
C SER A 268 -46.43 12.19 -52.92
N CYS A 269 -45.12 12.44 -52.86
CA CYS A 269 -44.41 13.47 -53.66
C CYS A 269 -43.80 12.92 -54.97
N SER A 270 -43.55 13.80 -55.95
CA SER A 270 -42.85 13.51 -57.21
C SER A 270 -41.56 14.35 -57.36
N CYS A 271 -40.41 13.73 -57.67
CA CYS A 271 -39.07 14.35 -57.57
C CYS A 271 -38.35 14.64 -58.90
N ASP A 272 -37.40 15.59 -58.88
CA ASP A 272 -36.50 15.91 -60.01
C ASP A 272 -35.30 14.94 -60.16
N THR A 273 -34.41 15.16 -61.15
CA THR A 273 -33.26 14.26 -61.41
C THR A 273 -32.10 14.40 -60.44
N GLN A 274 -32.12 15.40 -59.55
CA GLN A 274 -31.04 15.67 -58.60
C GLN A 274 -31.31 15.10 -57.22
N THR A 275 -32.57 14.71 -56.97
CA THR A 275 -33.04 14.22 -55.70
C THR A 275 -33.66 12.84 -55.81
N ASN A 276 -33.67 12.13 -54.69
CA ASN A 276 -34.49 10.96 -54.50
C ASN A 276 -35.12 11.01 -53.09
N GLY A 277 -35.85 9.97 -52.73
CA GLY A 277 -36.56 9.91 -51.46
C GLY A 277 -38.06 10.12 -51.65
N THR A 278 -38.81 9.90 -50.57
CA THR A 278 -40.28 9.92 -50.59
C THR A 278 -40.88 11.33 -50.64
N ASN A 279 -40.07 12.32 -50.30
CA ASN A 279 -40.33 13.75 -50.25
C ASN A 279 -39.30 14.56 -51.04
N CYS A 280 -38.47 13.93 -51.89
CA CYS A 280 -37.39 14.56 -52.64
C CYS A 280 -36.28 15.15 -51.76
N GLU A 281 -36.08 14.54 -50.59
CA GLU A 281 -35.26 15.01 -49.49
C GLU A 281 -33.77 14.64 -49.62
N ASN A 282 -33.40 13.68 -50.48
CA ASN A 282 -32.02 13.19 -50.57
C ASN A 282 -31.34 13.69 -51.84
N LEU A 283 -30.20 14.35 -51.71
CA LEU A 283 -29.35 14.73 -52.84
C LEU A 283 -28.56 13.52 -53.35
N ILE A 284 -28.48 13.38 -54.68
CA ILE A 284 -27.70 12.32 -55.33
C ILE A 284 -26.22 12.78 -55.46
N ILE A 285 -25.40 12.54 -54.43
CA ILE A 285 -23.97 12.93 -54.35
C ILE A 285 -23.11 11.73 -53.89
N THR A 286 -21.85 11.67 -54.31
CA THR A 286 -20.86 10.67 -53.82
C THR A 286 -19.54 11.36 -53.45
N ILE A 287 -19.16 11.31 -52.17
CA ILE A 287 -17.86 11.77 -51.66
C ILE A 287 -16.79 10.67 -51.86
N ASP A 288 -15.64 11.05 -52.41
CA ASP A 288 -14.47 10.18 -52.65
C ASP A 288 -13.47 10.24 -51.48
N SER A 289 -13.15 11.45 -51.01
CA SER A 289 -12.28 11.66 -49.84
C SER A 289 -12.53 13.01 -49.17
N VAL A 290 -12.21 13.08 -47.87
CA VAL A 290 -12.29 14.30 -47.05
C VAL A 290 -10.90 14.57 -46.44
N ILE A 291 -10.37 15.77 -46.67
CA ILE A 291 -9.14 16.24 -46.05
C ILE A 291 -9.51 17.02 -44.78
N ASN A 292 -9.14 16.46 -43.63
CA ASN A 292 -9.48 16.94 -42.29
C ASN A 292 -8.70 18.20 -41.88
N THR A 293 -9.16 18.85 -40.79
CA THR A 293 -8.49 20.01 -40.17
C THR A 293 -7.97 19.66 -38.76
N THR A 294 -7.19 20.57 -38.16
CA THR A 294 -6.75 20.43 -36.75
C THR A 294 -7.89 20.74 -35.77
N ILE A 295 -7.76 20.33 -34.50
CA ILE A 295 -8.69 20.69 -33.40
C ILE A 295 -8.86 22.21 -33.23
N SER A 296 -7.93 23.02 -33.73
CA SER A 296 -8.03 24.49 -33.78
C SER A 296 -8.94 25.02 -34.89
N GLY A 297 -9.48 24.14 -35.74
CA GLY A 297 -10.15 24.49 -36.99
C GLY A 297 -9.17 24.66 -38.16
N GLY A 298 -9.68 25.18 -39.27
CA GLY A 298 -8.88 25.45 -40.47
C GLY A 298 -9.63 25.24 -41.78
N ILE A 299 -8.86 25.10 -42.87
CA ILE A 299 -9.36 24.82 -44.21
C ILE A 299 -9.40 23.31 -44.43
N GLY A 300 -10.56 22.77 -44.82
CA GLY A 300 -10.71 21.39 -45.26
C GLY A 300 -11.12 21.29 -46.72
N TYR A 301 -11.06 20.07 -47.27
CA TYR A 301 -11.40 19.78 -48.67
C TYR A 301 -12.27 18.53 -48.78
N ILE A 302 -13.23 18.53 -49.69
CA ILE A 302 -14.06 17.36 -50.04
C ILE A 302 -13.86 17.10 -51.53
N HIS A 303 -13.52 15.87 -51.88
CA HIS A 303 -13.38 15.40 -53.26
C HIS A 303 -14.61 14.57 -53.66
N PHE A 304 -15.11 14.76 -54.89
CA PHE A 304 -16.28 14.07 -55.44
C PHE A 304 -15.91 13.30 -56.72
N SER A 305 -16.52 12.14 -56.92
CA SER A 305 -16.24 11.27 -58.06
C SER A 305 -17.01 11.64 -59.34
N ASN A 306 -18.22 12.22 -59.24
CA ASN A 306 -19.05 12.62 -60.39
C ASN A 306 -20.07 13.70 -59.98
N PHE A 307 -19.66 14.97 -59.91
CA PHE A 307 -20.55 16.05 -59.46
C PHE A 307 -20.64 17.19 -60.49
N THR A 308 -21.72 17.21 -61.26
CA THR A 308 -22.07 18.33 -62.15
C THR A 308 -23.15 19.17 -61.50
N VAL A 309 -22.77 20.21 -60.78
CA VAL A 309 -23.76 21.14 -60.23
C VAL A 309 -23.93 22.36 -61.11
N THR A 310 -25.18 22.65 -61.40
CA THR A 310 -25.65 23.84 -62.12
C THR A 310 -26.16 24.96 -61.19
N PHE A 311 -26.02 24.84 -59.86
CA PHE A 311 -26.64 25.78 -58.90
C PHE A 311 -25.64 26.39 -57.89
N PRO A 312 -25.76 27.68 -57.56
CA PRO A 312 -24.72 28.43 -56.85
C PRO A 312 -24.72 28.35 -55.31
N LEU A 313 -25.66 27.63 -54.67
CA LEU A 313 -25.88 27.76 -53.22
C LEU A 313 -25.99 26.40 -52.53
N PHE A 314 -24.87 25.93 -51.97
CA PHE A 314 -24.83 24.81 -51.03
C PHE A 314 -24.53 25.33 -49.63
N GLN A 315 -25.10 24.68 -48.62
CA GLN A 315 -24.59 24.76 -47.26
C GLN A 315 -23.84 23.46 -46.95
N LEU A 316 -22.69 23.59 -46.29
CA LEU A 316 -21.94 22.44 -45.78
C LEU A 316 -21.97 22.50 -44.25
N LYS A 317 -22.25 21.37 -43.62
CA LYS A 317 -22.28 21.21 -42.18
C LYS A 317 -21.46 20.00 -41.79
N ILE A 318 -20.67 20.13 -40.74
CA ILE A 318 -19.88 19.03 -40.16
C ILE A 318 -20.37 18.81 -38.74
N GLY A 319 -20.95 17.64 -38.50
CA GLY A 319 -21.70 17.32 -37.29
C GLY A 319 -22.89 18.27 -37.12
N GLY A 320 -22.72 19.30 -36.28
CA GLY A 320 -23.70 20.35 -36.02
C GLY A 320 -23.33 21.73 -36.57
N VAL A 321 -22.13 21.92 -37.10
CA VAL A 321 -21.54 23.24 -37.34
C VAL A 321 -21.54 23.57 -38.83
N TYR A 322 -22.11 24.72 -39.19
CA TYR A 322 -22.05 25.23 -40.56
C TYR A 322 -20.63 25.68 -40.90
N CYS A 323 -20.11 25.15 -42.00
CA CYS A 323 -18.83 25.58 -42.55
C CYS A 323 -18.97 26.95 -43.23
N THR A 324 -17.89 27.72 -43.16
CA THR A 324 -17.76 29.03 -43.83
C THR A 324 -16.88 28.90 -45.07
N ASN A 325 -16.87 29.92 -45.94
CA ASN A 325 -16.04 29.94 -47.16
C ASN A 325 -16.22 28.70 -48.06
N VAL A 326 -17.42 28.13 -48.10
CA VAL A 326 -17.76 26.97 -48.93
C VAL A 326 -17.70 27.39 -50.39
N LYS A 327 -16.73 26.86 -51.13
CA LYS A 327 -16.57 27.17 -52.55
C LYS A 327 -16.13 25.95 -53.34
N LEU A 328 -16.64 25.85 -54.56
CA LEU A 328 -16.23 24.84 -55.51
C LEU A 328 -14.91 25.27 -56.17
N LEU A 329 -13.84 24.51 -55.98
CA LEU A 329 -12.52 24.79 -56.59
C LEU A 329 -12.43 24.30 -58.04
N ASN A 330 -13.11 23.21 -58.35
CA ASN A 330 -13.24 22.60 -59.67
C ASN A 330 -14.44 21.64 -59.66
N SER A 331 -14.72 20.98 -60.79
CA SER A 331 -15.85 20.04 -60.93
C SER A 331 -15.81 18.82 -59.98
N SER A 332 -14.76 18.64 -59.18
CA SER A 332 -14.60 17.50 -58.27
C SER A 332 -14.11 17.88 -56.87
N THR A 333 -13.96 19.17 -56.52
CA THR A 333 -13.36 19.58 -55.24
C THR A 333 -14.07 20.77 -54.63
N LEU A 334 -14.50 20.63 -53.37
CA LEU A 334 -15.08 21.70 -52.56
C LEU A 334 -14.16 22.05 -51.40
N GLN A 335 -13.88 23.34 -51.23
CA GLN A 335 -13.11 23.89 -50.12
C GLN A 335 -14.08 24.48 -49.08
N PHE A 336 -13.76 24.32 -47.80
CA PHE A 336 -14.52 24.90 -46.70
C PHE A 336 -13.61 25.34 -45.55
N SER A 337 -14.14 26.15 -44.63
CA SER A 337 -13.49 26.56 -43.39
C SER A 337 -14.36 26.21 -42.19
N ILE A 338 -13.78 25.57 -41.17
CA ILE A 338 -14.48 25.18 -39.94
C ILE A 338 -13.73 25.68 -38.70
N GLY A 339 -14.49 26.03 -37.66
CA GLY A 339 -13.94 26.42 -36.37
C GLY A 339 -13.35 25.25 -35.57
N PRO A 340 -12.81 25.53 -34.37
CA PRO A 340 -12.29 24.51 -33.47
C PRO A 340 -13.36 23.49 -33.07
N GLY A 341 -12.93 22.25 -32.85
CA GLY A 341 -13.79 21.13 -32.46
C GLY A 341 -13.00 19.85 -32.19
N ASN A 342 -13.70 18.79 -31.80
CA ASN A 342 -13.14 17.48 -31.46
C ASN A 342 -14.06 16.36 -31.97
N GLY A 343 -13.54 15.13 -32.09
CA GLY A 343 -14.33 13.96 -32.48
C GLY A 343 -14.37 13.69 -33.99
N ILE A 344 -15.05 12.58 -34.30
CA ILE A 344 -15.42 12.16 -35.65
C ILE A 344 -16.85 12.64 -35.89
N HIS A 345 -17.08 13.27 -37.04
CA HIS A 345 -18.33 13.93 -37.40
C HIS A 345 -18.82 13.48 -38.77
N ASN A 346 -20.13 13.51 -38.93
CA ASN A 346 -20.77 13.36 -40.23
C ASN A 346 -20.57 14.62 -41.08
N VAL A 347 -20.49 14.45 -42.39
CA VAL A 347 -20.46 15.54 -43.37
C VAL A 347 -21.84 15.65 -44.03
N GLU A 348 -22.50 16.79 -43.89
CA GLU A 348 -23.84 17.06 -44.41
C GLU A 348 -23.78 18.18 -45.46
N ILE A 349 -24.21 17.89 -46.69
CA ILE A 349 -24.31 18.86 -47.80
C ILE A 349 -25.79 19.15 -48.02
N ILE A 350 -26.19 20.43 -48.05
CA ILE A 350 -27.59 20.86 -48.10
C ILE A 350 -27.82 21.76 -49.32
N ASN A 351 -28.92 21.54 -50.03
CA ASN A 351 -29.42 22.37 -51.13
C ASN A 351 -30.96 22.45 -51.04
N GLY A 352 -31.50 23.64 -50.75
CA GLY A 352 -32.93 23.79 -50.45
C GLY A 352 -33.32 22.98 -49.21
N ASN A 353 -34.39 22.19 -49.33
CA ASN A 353 -34.82 21.23 -48.31
C ASN A 353 -34.19 19.83 -48.46
N SER A 354 -33.33 19.63 -49.47
CA SER A 354 -32.70 18.34 -49.75
C SER A 354 -31.26 18.31 -49.21
N SER A 355 -30.81 17.14 -48.76
CA SER A 355 -29.47 16.98 -48.18
C SER A 355 -28.80 15.66 -48.55
N TYR A 356 -27.47 15.60 -48.39
CA TYR A 356 -26.65 14.39 -48.47
C TYR A 356 -25.83 14.26 -47.20
N LEU A 357 -25.84 13.08 -46.57
CA LEU A 357 -25.13 12.79 -45.33
C LEU A 357 -24.08 11.69 -45.53
N SER A 358 -22.84 11.99 -45.18
CA SER A 358 -21.72 11.05 -45.17
C SER A 358 -21.30 10.78 -43.73
N TYR A 359 -21.42 9.52 -43.29
CA TYR A 359 -21.18 9.15 -41.90
C TYR A 359 -19.68 9.10 -41.57
N ASP A 360 -19.31 9.60 -40.40
CA ASP A 360 -17.96 9.51 -39.81
C ASP A 360 -16.80 9.92 -40.74
N SER A 361 -17.08 10.81 -41.69
CA SER A 361 -16.18 11.13 -42.79
C SER A 361 -15.26 12.32 -42.52
N PHE A 362 -15.41 13.01 -41.38
CA PHE A 362 -14.52 14.08 -40.96
C PHE A 362 -14.03 13.87 -39.53
N GLY A 363 -12.72 13.95 -39.27
CA GLY A 363 -12.15 13.81 -37.93
C GLY A 363 -11.10 14.87 -37.62
N TYR A 364 -11.27 15.60 -36.53
CA TYR A 364 -10.30 16.62 -36.10
C TYR A 364 -8.94 15.98 -35.74
N GLN A 365 -7.83 16.54 -36.24
CA GLN A 365 -6.48 16.09 -35.88
C GLN A 365 -5.92 16.85 -34.66
N CYS A 366 -5.23 16.17 -33.74
CA CYS A 366 -4.56 16.82 -32.59
C CYS A 366 -3.58 17.92 -33.06
N ASN A 367 -3.50 19.02 -32.32
CA ASN A 367 -2.59 20.15 -32.63
C ASN A 367 -1.10 19.78 -32.53
N THR A 368 -0.80 18.76 -31.72
CA THR A 368 0.55 18.35 -31.32
C THR A 368 0.65 16.83 -31.43
N ALA A 369 1.83 16.34 -31.79
CA ALA A 369 2.11 14.92 -31.71
C ALA A 369 2.15 14.52 -30.24
N CYS A 370 1.44 13.44 -29.86
CA CYS A 370 1.33 12.92 -28.49
C CYS A 370 2.62 12.24 -28.00
N SER A 371 3.76 12.91 -28.21
CA SER A 371 5.12 12.42 -27.99
C SER A 371 5.30 10.95 -28.42
N PRO A 372 5.11 10.61 -29.71
CA PRO A 372 5.31 9.23 -30.16
C PRO A 372 6.70 8.74 -29.76
N PRO A 373 6.84 7.59 -29.09
CA PRO A 373 5.87 6.49 -28.99
C PRO A 373 5.02 6.42 -27.70
N HIS A 374 4.97 7.49 -26.89
CA HIS A 374 4.41 7.49 -25.55
C HIS A 374 2.92 7.81 -25.43
N GLY A 375 2.31 8.34 -26.47
CA GLY A 375 0.89 8.65 -26.45
C GLY A 375 0.22 8.50 -27.81
N GLU A 376 -1.06 8.17 -27.77
CA GLU A 376 -1.94 8.14 -28.93
C GLU A 376 -2.99 9.25 -28.82
N CYS A 377 -3.24 9.96 -29.92
CA CYS A 377 -4.26 11.01 -29.94
C CYS A 377 -5.65 10.38 -29.84
N ASN A 378 -6.34 10.61 -28.72
CA ASN A 378 -7.73 10.23 -28.59
C ASN A 378 -8.59 11.28 -29.32
N LEU A 379 -8.98 10.96 -30.55
CA LEU A 379 -9.74 11.86 -31.42
C LEU A 379 -11.08 12.29 -30.82
N THR A 380 -11.68 11.45 -29.95
CA THR A 380 -12.94 11.73 -29.26
C THR A 380 -12.77 12.80 -28.18
N LEU A 381 -11.71 12.69 -27.38
CA LEU A 381 -11.43 13.64 -26.29
C LEU A 381 -10.68 14.88 -26.76
N GLY A 382 -10.01 14.82 -27.91
CA GLY A 382 -9.07 15.86 -28.35
C GLY A 382 -7.84 15.95 -27.46
N SER A 383 -7.47 14.87 -26.77
CA SER A 383 -6.37 14.79 -25.82
C SER A 383 -5.50 13.56 -26.07
N CYS A 384 -4.22 13.65 -25.70
CA CYS A 384 -3.31 12.51 -25.78
C CYS A 384 -3.61 11.50 -24.67
N SER A 385 -3.76 10.23 -25.05
CA SER A 385 -3.82 9.11 -24.12
C SER A 385 -2.40 8.59 -23.91
N CYS A 386 -1.82 8.89 -22.77
CA CYS A 386 -0.44 8.53 -22.45
C CYS A 386 -0.32 7.07 -22.01
N ASP A 387 0.83 6.47 -22.33
CA ASP A 387 1.22 5.19 -21.78
C ASP A 387 1.48 5.29 -20.27
N THR A 388 1.73 4.13 -19.64
CA THR A 388 1.97 4.08 -18.19
C THR A 388 3.22 4.83 -17.74
N GLN A 389 4.16 5.13 -18.65
CA GLN A 389 5.47 5.73 -18.35
C GLN A 389 5.49 7.25 -18.45
N THR A 390 4.44 7.88 -19.01
CA THR A 390 4.38 9.32 -19.25
C THR A 390 3.10 9.96 -18.72
N ASN A 391 3.13 11.27 -18.49
CA ASN A 391 1.96 12.09 -18.24
C ASN A 391 2.15 13.48 -18.88
N GLY A 392 1.22 14.39 -18.63
CA GLY A 392 1.18 15.69 -19.27
C GLY A 392 0.12 15.75 -20.37
N THR A 393 -0.01 16.91 -21.00
CA THR A 393 -1.06 17.17 -22.00
C THR A 393 -0.77 16.51 -23.34
N ASN A 394 0.51 16.31 -23.64
CA ASN A 394 1.09 15.72 -24.84
C ASN A 394 1.96 14.49 -24.53
N CYS A 395 1.83 13.90 -23.34
CA CYS A 395 2.66 12.78 -22.86
C CYS A 395 4.17 13.13 -22.81
N GLU A 396 4.47 14.39 -22.53
CA GLU A 396 5.80 15.00 -22.56
C GLU A 396 6.61 14.77 -21.27
N ASN A 397 5.94 14.44 -20.17
CA ASN A 397 6.58 14.32 -18.86
C ASN A 397 6.80 12.85 -18.53
N SER A 398 8.06 12.48 -18.28
CA SER A 398 8.42 11.16 -17.79
C SER A 398 7.92 10.94 -16.36
N LYS A 399 7.25 9.81 -16.13
CA LYS A 399 6.94 9.30 -14.78
C LYS A 399 8.03 8.40 -14.23
N LEU A 400 9.04 8.06 -15.03
CA LEU A 400 10.11 7.15 -14.60
C LEU A 400 10.91 7.78 -13.46
N PHE A 401 11.04 7.06 -12.37
CA PHE A 401 11.98 7.42 -11.31
C PHE A 401 12.54 6.17 -10.64
N LEU A 402 13.70 6.33 -10.02
CA LEU A 402 14.41 5.25 -9.34
C LEU A 402 14.71 5.68 -7.91
N ASN A 403 14.13 4.98 -6.94
CA ASN A 403 14.22 5.30 -5.51
C ASN A 403 15.44 4.66 -4.84
N ASN A 404 15.63 3.36 -5.05
CA ASN A 404 16.67 2.59 -4.39
C ASN A 404 17.03 1.34 -5.20
N ILE A 405 18.23 0.81 -4.97
CA ILE A 405 18.70 -0.42 -5.60
C ILE A 405 19.35 -1.30 -4.55
N ILE A 406 19.10 -2.61 -4.61
CA ILE A 406 19.78 -3.58 -3.75
C ILE A 406 21.22 -3.76 -4.28
N PRO A 407 22.25 -3.40 -3.52
CA PRO A 407 23.63 -3.51 -3.98
C PRO A 407 24.07 -4.98 -4.15
N THR A 408 25.13 -5.20 -4.93
CA THR A 408 25.79 -6.51 -5.08
C THR A 408 27.24 -6.45 -4.58
N ASP A 409 27.85 -7.63 -4.43
CA ASP A 409 29.28 -7.68 -4.15
C ASP A 409 30.10 -7.27 -5.38
N GLU A 410 31.41 -7.06 -5.23
CA GLU A 410 32.32 -6.69 -6.32
C GLU A 410 32.39 -7.72 -7.46
N ASN A 411 31.93 -8.96 -7.24
CA ASN A 411 31.83 -9.98 -8.31
C ASN A 411 30.59 -9.79 -9.18
N GLY A 412 29.63 -8.96 -8.75
CA GLY A 412 28.36 -8.71 -9.43
C GLY A 412 27.26 -9.67 -8.99
N GLY A 413 26.24 -9.83 -9.84
CA GLY A 413 25.11 -10.73 -9.61
C GLY A 413 23.76 -10.01 -9.69
N THR A 414 22.72 -10.67 -9.18
CA THR A 414 21.34 -10.17 -9.27
C THR A 414 21.09 -9.01 -8.32
N THR A 415 20.64 -7.90 -8.88
CA THR A 415 20.18 -6.70 -8.17
C THR A 415 18.69 -6.45 -8.42
N TYR A 416 18.06 -5.70 -7.51
CA TYR A 416 16.67 -5.30 -7.57
C TYR A 416 16.56 -3.77 -7.51
N LEU A 417 15.92 -3.18 -8.50
CA LEU A 417 15.70 -1.75 -8.66
C LEU A 417 14.26 -1.43 -8.25
N TYR A 418 14.11 -0.48 -7.33
CA TYR A 418 12.81 0.00 -6.84
C TYR A 418 12.57 1.41 -7.33
N GLY A 419 11.39 1.66 -7.89
CA GLY A 419 11.04 2.94 -8.49
C GLY A 419 9.61 2.96 -9.01
N TYR A 420 9.38 3.77 -10.04
CA TYR A 420 8.22 3.64 -10.91
C TYR A 420 8.71 3.55 -12.34
N PHE A 421 8.34 2.46 -13.00
CA PHE A 421 8.83 2.06 -14.32
C PHE A 421 7.70 1.97 -15.35
N GLY A 422 6.42 2.02 -14.92
CA GLY A 422 5.27 1.73 -15.79
C GLY A 422 5.36 0.33 -16.41
N ASN A 423 4.71 0.07 -17.54
CA ASN A 423 4.95 -1.09 -18.38
C ASN A 423 6.12 -0.80 -19.31
N THR A 424 7.23 -1.50 -19.09
CA THR A 424 8.46 -1.31 -19.87
C THR A 424 8.39 -1.99 -21.23
N THR A 425 9.18 -1.50 -22.19
CA THR A 425 9.27 -2.10 -23.52
C THR A 425 10.47 -3.02 -23.65
N SER A 426 10.57 -3.75 -24.77
CA SER A 426 11.77 -4.52 -25.12
C SER A 426 13.05 -3.68 -25.28
N ASN A 427 12.93 -2.35 -25.30
CA ASN A 427 14.06 -1.41 -25.40
C ASN A 427 14.60 -0.97 -24.04
N LEU A 428 14.06 -1.49 -22.93
CA LEU A 428 14.57 -1.22 -21.60
C LEU A 428 16.04 -1.64 -21.49
N SER A 429 16.88 -0.69 -21.09
CA SER A 429 18.29 -0.90 -20.79
C SER A 429 18.64 -0.22 -19.47
N ILE A 430 19.46 -0.91 -18.67
CA ILE A 430 19.92 -0.43 -17.37
C ILE A 430 21.44 -0.54 -17.37
N MET A 431 22.12 0.54 -17.05
CA MET A 431 23.58 0.61 -16.95
C MET A 431 23.95 1.05 -15.53
N ILE A 432 24.83 0.31 -14.88
CA ILE A 432 25.35 0.59 -13.55
C ILE A 432 26.84 0.88 -13.70
N GLY A 433 27.21 2.16 -13.66
CA GLY A 433 28.53 2.63 -14.00
C GLY A 433 28.86 2.33 -15.46
N ASP A 434 29.84 1.44 -15.66
CA ASP A 434 30.33 1.03 -16.98
C ASP A 434 29.76 -0.33 -17.42
N ASN A 435 28.94 -0.97 -16.57
CA ASN A 435 28.37 -2.30 -16.82
C ASN A 435 26.92 -2.21 -17.27
N ASP A 436 26.61 -2.80 -18.42
CA ASP A 436 25.24 -3.06 -18.83
C ASP A 436 24.64 -4.20 -17.98
N CYS A 437 23.44 -3.97 -17.44
CA CYS A 437 22.71 -4.98 -16.70
C CYS A 437 22.13 -6.02 -17.67
N THR A 438 22.31 -7.29 -17.37
CA THR A 438 21.83 -8.43 -18.15
C THR A 438 20.60 -9.06 -17.49
N ASN A 439 19.89 -9.97 -18.17
CA ASN A 439 18.73 -10.69 -17.63
C ASN A 439 17.66 -9.76 -16.99
N ILE A 440 17.36 -8.65 -17.66
CA ILE A 440 16.41 -7.65 -17.17
C ILE A 440 15.01 -8.26 -17.17
N GLU A 441 14.39 -8.30 -16.00
CA GLU A 441 13.07 -8.85 -15.76
C GLU A 441 12.24 -7.83 -14.97
N GLN A 442 11.17 -7.32 -15.57
CA GLN A 442 10.23 -6.47 -14.86
C GLN A 442 9.23 -7.35 -14.09
N LEU A 443 9.26 -7.27 -12.75
CA LEU A 443 8.37 -8.04 -11.89
C LEU A 443 7.01 -7.34 -11.71
N ASN A 444 6.99 -6.01 -11.73
CA ASN A 444 5.80 -5.16 -11.76
C ASN A 444 6.17 -3.70 -12.11
N GLU A 445 5.20 -2.77 -12.14
CA GLU A 445 5.42 -1.34 -12.45
C GLU A 445 6.42 -0.63 -11.51
N THR A 446 6.81 -1.22 -10.38
CA THR A 446 7.68 -0.60 -9.36
C THR A 446 8.95 -1.38 -9.05
N LEU A 447 9.15 -2.55 -9.67
CA LEU A 447 10.25 -3.46 -9.37
C LEU A 447 10.82 -4.10 -10.63
N ILE A 448 12.11 -3.89 -10.86
CA ILE A 448 12.90 -4.55 -11.91
C ILE A 448 14.02 -5.34 -11.25
N LYS A 449 14.30 -6.52 -11.80
CA LYS A 449 15.45 -7.36 -11.46
C LYS A 449 16.42 -7.39 -12.64
N CYS A 450 17.72 -7.29 -12.40
CA CYS A 450 18.74 -7.50 -13.43
C CYS A 450 20.05 -8.00 -12.83
N ASP A 451 20.93 -8.55 -13.67
CA ASP A 451 22.25 -9.05 -13.28
C ASP A 451 23.33 -8.06 -13.71
N VAL A 452 24.06 -7.50 -12.74
CA VAL A 452 25.16 -6.57 -12.99
C VAL A 452 26.50 -7.31 -12.98
N GLY A 453 27.41 -6.91 -13.86
CA GLY A 453 28.78 -7.42 -13.89
C GLY A 453 29.63 -6.97 -12.69
N LYS A 454 30.85 -7.49 -12.64
CA LYS A 454 31.87 -7.12 -11.64
C LYS A 454 32.15 -5.61 -11.63
N GLY A 455 32.37 -5.04 -10.46
CA GLY A 455 32.64 -3.61 -10.31
C GLY A 455 33.12 -3.27 -8.91
N SER A 456 33.29 -1.97 -8.64
CA SER A 456 33.71 -1.48 -7.32
C SER A 456 33.22 -0.06 -7.06
N GLY A 457 33.14 0.30 -5.78
CA GLY A 457 32.77 1.64 -5.33
C GLY A 457 31.31 2.03 -5.59
N PHE A 458 31.04 3.33 -5.48
CA PHE A 458 29.75 3.92 -5.86
C PHE A 458 29.68 4.12 -7.37
N LYS A 459 28.54 3.81 -7.96
CA LYS A 459 28.27 3.93 -9.39
C LYS A 459 26.96 4.66 -9.64
N ASP A 460 26.99 5.45 -10.70
CA ASP A 460 25.80 6.08 -11.27
C ASP A 460 24.94 5.01 -11.94
N VAL A 461 23.63 5.26 -11.99
CA VAL A 461 22.68 4.33 -12.60
C VAL A 461 21.91 5.07 -13.66
N ILE A 462 21.96 4.53 -14.88
CA ILE A 462 21.27 5.05 -16.04
C ILE A 462 20.24 4.00 -16.48
N LEU A 463 18.96 4.34 -16.37
CA LEU A 463 17.87 3.56 -16.92
C LEU A 463 17.36 4.27 -18.17
N LYS A 464 17.24 3.54 -19.28
CA LYS A 464 16.66 4.05 -20.53
C LYS A 464 15.59 3.10 -21.02
N ASP A 465 14.45 3.65 -21.42
CA ASP A 465 13.41 2.92 -22.14
C ASP A 465 12.91 3.83 -23.27
N ARG A 466 13.20 3.46 -24.52
CA ARG A 466 12.99 4.30 -25.70
C ARG A 466 13.75 5.64 -25.56
N ASP A 467 13.05 6.77 -25.53
CA ASP A 467 13.60 8.12 -25.36
C ASP A 467 13.62 8.61 -23.91
N LEU A 468 12.99 7.88 -22.97
CA LEU A 468 13.02 8.24 -21.55
C LEU A 468 14.32 7.81 -20.89
N ILE A 469 14.95 8.73 -20.15
CA ILE A 469 16.22 8.50 -19.45
C ILE A 469 16.11 8.94 -17.99
N VAL A 470 16.44 8.04 -17.06
CA VAL A 470 16.64 8.36 -15.64
C VAL A 470 18.11 8.16 -15.32
N HIS A 471 18.76 9.22 -14.84
CA HIS A 471 20.16 9.20 -14.43
C HIS A 471 20.27 9.59 -12.96
N VAL A 472 20.65 8.63 -12.11
CA VAL A 472 20.83 8.86 -10.66
C VAL A 472 22.29 8.66 -10.29
N LEU A 473 22.91 9.72 -9.77
CA LEU A 473 24.33 9.72 -9.40
C LEU A 473 24.56 8.94 -8.10
N ASN A 474 25.61 8.11 -8.06
CA ASN A 474 26.08 7.34 -6.91
C ASN A 474 25.00 6.52 -6.19
N LEU A 475 24.01 6.01 -6.93
CA LEU A 475 22.89 5.27 -6.35
C LEU A 475 23.27 3.81 -5.99
N PHE A 476 24.15 3.20 -6.78
CA PHE A 476 24.57 1.81 -6.60
C PHE A 476 25.92 1.76 -5.89
N GLN A 477 26.10 0.83 -4.94
CA GLN A 477 27.37 0.62 -4.25
C GLN A 477 27.76 -0.85 -4.35
N TYR A 478 28.93 -1.13 -4.90
CA TYR A 478 29.54 -2.44 -4.78
C TYR A 478 30.10 -2.63 -3.37
N PHE A 479 29.78 -3.75 -2.73
CA PHE A 479 30.39 -4.12 -1.45
C PHE A 479 31.47 -5.19 -1.64
N LYS A 480 32.50 -5.16 -0.79
CA LYS A 480 33.52 -6.21 -0.81
C LYS A 480 32.86 -7.58 -0.56
N PRO A 481 33.18 -8.62 -1.36
CA PRO A 481 32.70 -9.97 -1.10
C PRO A 481 33.10 -10.38 0.32
N ILE A 482 32.29 -11.26 0.92
CA ILE A 482 32.59 -11.80 2.25
C ILE A 482 33.97 -12.46 2.19
N THR A 483 34.93 -11.85 2.89
CA THR A 483 36.31 -12.33 2.88
C THR A 483 36.40 -13.65 3.63
N THR A 484 36.99 -14.65 3.01
CA THR A 484 37.41 -15.87 3.69
C THR A 484 38.82 -15.70 4.21
N ASN A 485 39.14 -16.36 5.32
CA ASN A 485 40.53 -16.40 5.76
C ASN A 485 41.36 -17.18 4.73
N PRO A 486 42.57 -16.71 4.37
CA PRO A 486 43.46 -17.44 3.48
C PRO A 486 43.81 -18.81 4.10
N PRO A 487 44.07 -19.84 3.25
CA PRO A 487 44.58 -21.12 3.71
C PRO A 487 45.82 -20.95 4.60
N LYS A 488 45.84 -21.60 5.76
CA LYS A 488 46.98 -21.57 6.69
C LYS A 488 47.65 -22.93 6.79
N HIS A 489 48.98 -22.91 6.85
CA HIS A 489 49.74 -24.10 7.23
C HIS A 489 49.51 -24.43 8.71
N CYS A 490 49.36 -25.72 9.02
CA CYS A 490 49.20 -26.18 10.39
C CYS A 490 50.50 -26.02 11.16
N ILE A 491 50.42 -25.37 12.32
CA ILE A 491 51.55 -25.17 13.23
C ILE A 491 51.64 -26.39 14.14
N ASP A 492 52.85 -26.93 14.33
CA ASP A 492 53.17 -28.01 15.28
C ASP A 492 52.20 -29.22 15.27
N ASN A 493 51.75 -29.65 14.09
CA ASN A 493 50.75 -30.73 13.94
C ASN A 493 49.52 -30.54 14.85
N CYS A 494 49.08 -29.29 15.02
CA CYS A 494 47.94 -28.92 15.86
C CYS A 494 48.12 -29.36 17.33
N GLY A 495 49.34 -29.21 17.85
CA GLY A 495 49.70 -29.44 19.25
C GLY A 495 49.91 -30.91 19.58
N ALA A 496 49.00 -31.78 19.15
CA ALA A 496 49.09 -33.24 19.24
C ALA A 496 47.97 -33.88 18.37
N PRO A 497 48.10 -35.17 17.98
CA PRO A 497 47.06 -35.88 17.22
C PRO A 497 45.68 -35.88 17.88
N ASN A 498 45.62 -35.79 19.22
CA ASN A 498 44.37 -35.76 19.99
C ASN A 498 43.86 -34.34 20.27
N ASN A 499 44.60 -33.30 19.88
CA ASN A 499 44.25 -31.90 20.16
C ASN A 499 43.60 -31.23 18.95
N GLY A 500 43.93 -31.62 17.74
CA GLY A 500 43.39 -31.03 16.53
C GLY A 500 43.68 -31.84 15.29
N ILE A 501 42.91 -31.56 14.23
CA ILE A 501 43.06 -32.14 12.90
C ILE A 501 43.58 -31.05 11.98
N CYS A 502 44.66 -31.34 11.26
CA CYS A 502 45.18 -30.43 10.24
C CYS A 502 44.30 -30.48 8.99
N THR A 503 43.76 -29.33 8.58
CA THR A 503 42.91 -29.17 7.39
C THR A 503 43.53 -28.16 6.42
N SER A 504 42.93 -27.98 5.23
CA SER A 504 43.39 -26.98 4.26
C SER A 504 43.26 -25.53 4.77
N THR A 505 42.43 -25.27 5.77
CA THR A 505 42.26 -23.95 6.39
C THR A 505 43.13 -23.76 7.64
N GLY A 506 43.91 -24.78 8.03
CA GLY A 506 44.76 -24.78 9.22
C GLY A 506 44.29 -25.80 10.26
N CYS A 507 44.67 -25.57 11.53
CA CYS A 507 44.31 -26.47 12.62
C CYS A 507 42.84 -26.33 13.03
N MET A 508 42.11 -27.44 12.93
CA MET A 508 40.76 -27.58 13.46
C MET A 508 40.82 -28.31 14.81
N CYS A 509 40.66 -27.57 15.90
CA CYS A 509 40.86 -28.12 17.24
C CYS A 509 39.70 -29.01 17.68
N ILE A 510 40.07 -30.10 18.36
CA ILE A 510 39.13 -31.02 19.00
C ILE A 510 38.83 -30.45 20.39
N SER A 511 37.56 -30.22 20.70
CA SER A 511 37.12 -29.74 22.02
C SER A 511 37.71 -30.62 23.14
N PRO A 512 38.29 -30.04 24.21
CA PRO A 512 38.20 -28.64 24.64
C PRO A 512 39.37 -27.74 24.17
N TRP A 513 40.16 -28.17 23.19
CA TRP A 513 41.31 -27.42 22.69
C TRP A 513 40.92 -26.30 21.73
N ILE A 514 41.69 -25.21 21.73
CA ILE A 514 41.47 -24.00 20.93
C ILE A 514 42.80 -23.29 20.65
N GLY A 515 42.78 -22.39 19.67
CA GLY A 515 43.92 -21.61 19.21
C GLY A 515 44.44 -22.12 17.87
N ASN A 516 45.25 -21.32 17.19
CA ASN A 516 45.81 -21.66 15.87
C ASN A 516 46.69 -22.93 15.89
N ASP A 517 47.17 -23.34 17.07
CA ASP A 517 48.02 -24.50 17.31
C ASP A 517 47.34 -25.59 18.17
N CYS A 518 46.08 -25.39 18.57
CA CYS A 518 45.33 -26.25 19.50
C CYS A 518 46.07 -26.61 20.80
N LYS A 519 46.94 -25.71 21.30
CA LYS A 519 47.65 -25.89 22.58
C LYS A 519 46.97 -25.20 23.76
N SER A 520 45.91 -24.42 23.53
CA SER A 520 45.15 -23.78 24.60
C SER A 520 43.86 -24.56 24.88
N LYS A 521 43.36 -24.54 26.11
CA LYS A 521 42.10 -25.18 26.52
C LYS A 521 41.12 -24.14 27.02
N ILE A 522 39.85 -24.33 26.70
CA ILE A 522 38.77 -23.54 27.31
C ILE A 522 38.63 -23.93 28.79
N ILE A 523 38.51 -22.94 29.67
CA ILE A 523 38.21 -23.16 31.09
C ILE A 523 36.71 -23.11 31.26
N SER A 524 36.12 -24.12 31.89
CA SER A 524 34.75 -24.02 32.36
C SER A 524 34.71 -23.17 33.62
N ILE A 525 34.07 -22.00 33.53
CA ILE A 525 33.94 -21.02 34.60
C ILE A 525 32.45 -20.73 34.82
N PRO A 526 32.03 -20.37 36.04
CA PRO A 526 30.66 -19.92 36.27
C PRO A 526 30.39 -18.62 35.52
N GLN A 527 29.11 -18.33 35.28
CA GLN A 527 28.69 -17.06 34.69
C GLN A 527 29.25 -15.87 35.50
N PRO A 528 29.91 -14.89 34.87
CA PRO A 528 30.42 -13.71 35.54
C PRO A 528 29.29 -12.88 36.18
N SER A 529 29.63 -12.11 37.23
CA SER A 529 28.68 -11.18 37.84
C SER A 529 28.26 -10.09 36.85
N LEU A 530 26.97 -9.80 36.80
CA LEU A 530 26.40 -8.78 35.91
C LEU A 530 26.78 -7.38 36.38
N ASN A 531 27.13 -6.51 35.42
CA ASN A 531 27.24 -5.08 35.63
C ASN A 531 25.94 -4.39 35.21
N TYR A 532 25.35 -3.57 36.07
CA TYR A 532 24.05 -2.91 35.80
C TYR A 532 24.18 -1.53 35.13
N SER A 533 25.40 -1.01 34.97
CA SER A 533 25.64 0.37 34.50
C SER A 533 26.30 0.44 33.13
N ASN A 534 26.93 -0.63 32.66
CA ASN A 534 27.53 -0.71 31.33
C ASN A 534 27.67 -2.19 30.87
N PRO A 535 27.76 -2.45 29.55
CA PRO A 535 27.92 -3.80 28.98
C PRO A 535 29.36 -4.32 29.15
N VAL A 536 29.84 -4.32 30.39
CA VAL A 536 31.19 -4.75 30.74
C VAL A 536 31.16 -6.18 31.26
N THR A 537 32.01 -7.03 30.71
CA THR A 537 32.25 -8.37 31.26
C THR A 537 33.51 -8.34 32.12
N ASP A 538 33.37 -8.64 33.41
CA ASP A 538 34.45 -8.73 34.39
C ASP A 538 34.55 -10.17 34.90
N ILE A 539 35.59 -10.88 34.48
CA ILE A 539 35.80 -12.29 34.84
C ILE A 539 36.96 -12.37 35.82
N GLN A 540 36.69 -12.90 37.01
CA GLN A 540 37.67 -13.10 38.07
C GLN A 540 37.95 -14.59 38.26
N LEU A 541 39.22 -14.99 38.15
CA LEU A 541 39.67 -16.36 38.35
C LEU A 541 40.70 -16.41 39.47
N ILE A 542 40.44 -17.25 40.47
CA ILE A 542 41.34 -17.48 41.60
C ILE A 542 42.03 -18.83 41.37
N ASP A 543 43.33 -18.82 41.08
CA ASP A 543 44.15 -20.04 41.08
C ASP A 543 44.65 -20.30 42.52
N ASN A 544 44.10 -21.32 43.17
CA ASN A 544 44.41 -21.71 44.55
C ASN A 544 45.68 -22.58 44.67
N LYS A 545 46.58 -22.53 43.68
CA LYS A 545 47.94 -23.06 43.86
C LYS A 545 48.70 -22.22 44.90
N VAL A 546 49.89 -22.68 45.29
CA VAL A 546 50.72 -22.20 46.42
C VAL A 546 50.81 -20.66 46.57
N ASP A 547 50.69 -19.91 45.48
CA ASP A 547 50.44 -18.47 45.46
C ASP A 547 49.02 -18.19 44.97
N THR A 548 48.17 -17.52 45.76
CA THR A 548 46.83 -17.09 45.33
C THR A 548 46.94 -16.05 44.20
N LYS A 549 46.81 -16.51 42.96
CA LYS A 549 46.79 -15.65 41.76
C LYS A 549 45.35 -15.29 41.43
N LEU A 550 45.05 -13.99 41.40
CA LEU A 550 43.78 -13.45 40.92
C LEU A 550 43.98 -12.88 39.53
N PHE A 551 43.39 -13.54 38.54
CA PHE A 551 43.28 -13.02 37.19
C PHE A 551 41.98 -12.26 37.03
N ARG A 552 42.03 -11.08 36.41
CA ARG A 552 40.87 -10.26 36.10
C ARG A 552 40.86 -9.89 34.62
N SER A 553 39.87 -10.40 33.90
CA SER A 553 39.62 -10.10 32.48
C SER A 553 38.51 -9.06 32.36
N LEU A 554 38.72 -8.03 31.54
CA LEU A 554 37.74 -6.97 31.31
C LEU A 554 37.48 -6.80 29.81
N VAL A 555 36.20 -6.81 29.41
CA VAL A 555 35.78 -6.49 28.03
C VAL A 555 34.77 -5.35 28.09
N SER A 556 35.00 -4.29 27.31
CA SER A 556 34.15 -3.10 27.27
C SER A 556 33.96 -2.58 25.85
N ILE A 557 32.77 -2.03 25.60
CA ILE A 557 32.51 -1.17 24.44
C ILE A 557 32.84 0.27 24.85
N VAL A 558 33.68 0.95 24.08
CA VAL A 558 34.28 2.23 24.49
C VAL A 558 33.60 3.41 23.82
N LYS A 559 33.63 3.44 22.49
CA LYS A 559 33.15 4.57 21.69
C LYS A 559 32.80 4.14 20.28
N LEU A 560 32.00 4.96 19.62
CA LEU A 560 31.75 4.90 18.19
C LEU A 560 32.43 6.09 17.51
N ARG A 561 33.13 5.88 16.40
CA ARG A 561 33.72 6.98 15.62
C ARG A 561 33.38 6.87 14.15
N GLU A 562 33.22 8.02 13.50
CA GLU A 562 33.07 8.11 12.05
C GLU A 562 34.42 8.46 11.44
N LEU A 563 34.83 7.70 10.43
CA LEU A 563 36.06 7.88 9.69
C LEU A 563 35.75 8.24 8.25
N ASP A 564 36.51 9.16 7.66
CA ASP A 564 36.42 9.45 6.24
C ASP A 564 37.08 8.37 5.37
N PHE A 565 37.02 8.55 4.05
CA PHE A 565 37.64 7.64 3.07
C PHE A 565 39.17 7.54 3.18
N GLN A 566 39.82 8.43 3.95
CA GLN A 566 41.25 8.40 4.27
C GLN A 566 41.52 7.86 5.68
N SER A 567 40.51 7.26 6.33
CA SER A 567 40.55 6.75 7.71
C SER A 567 40.82 7.82 8.78
N LYS A 568 40.57 9.10 8.48
CA LYS A 568 40.68 10.18 9.45
C LYS A 568 39.37 10.34 10.21
N GLN A 569 39.46 10.53 11.52
CA GLN A 569 38.29 10.73 12.37
C GLN A 569 37.56 12.04 12.02
N VAL A 570 36.29 11.90 11.64
CA VAL A 570 35.35 12.99 11.38
C VAL A 570 34.53 13.30 12.62
N ASN A 571 34.03 12.26 13.30
CA ASN A 571 33.24 12.39 14.52
C ASN A 571 33.56 11.26 15.52
N SER A 572 33.28 11.47 16.80
CA SER A 572 33.49 10.45 17.84
C SER A 572 32.56 10.64 19.04
N PHE A 573 31.96 9.54 19.47
CA PHE A 573 30.98 9.48 20.56
C PHE A 573 31.41 8.43 21.56
N THR A 574 31.70 8.86 22.79
CA THR A 574 31.98 7.93 23.90
C THR A 574 30.67 7.58 24.57
N PHE A 575 30.45 6.31 24.88
CA PHE A 575 29.23 5.88 25.58
C PHE A 575 29.34 6.23 27.06
N ILE A 576 28.41 7.05 27.55
CA ILE A 576 28.43 7.58 28.93
C ILE A 576 27.47 6.79 29.83
N GLU A 577 26.22 6.63 29.38
CA GLU A 577 25.15 6.02 30.15
C GLU A 577 24.53 4.84 29.39
N TRP A 578 24.20 3.77 30.13
CA TRP A 578 23.52 2.60 29.58
C TRP A 578 22.29 2.27 30.44
N GLU A 579 21.19 1.96 29.77
CA GLU A 579 20.00 1.37 30.40
C GLU A 579 20.11 -0.15 30.38
N TYR A 580 19.92 -0.80 31.52
CA TYR A 580 20.02 -2.25 31.68
C TYR A 580 18.65 -2.95 31.71
N TYR A 581 18.56 -4.08 31.01
CA TYR A 581 17.39 -4.95 30.97
C TYR A 581 17.81 -6.42 31.06
N LYS A 582 17.27 -7.16 32.04
CA LYS A 582 17.44 -8.62 32.10
C LYS A 582 16.45 -9.29 31.14
N ILE A 583 16.92 -10.07 30.19
CA ILE A 583 16.07 -10.87 29.30
C ILE A 583 15.78 -12.24 29.94
N ASN A 584 16.83 -12.91 30.42
CA ASN A 584 16.75 -14.16 31.17
C ASN A 584 18.01 -14.34 32.04
N GLU A 585 18.19 -15.49 32.70
CA GLU A 585 19.36 -15.73 33.57
C GLU A 585 20.71 -15.65 32.84
N SER A 586 20.74 -16.11 31.59
CA SER A 586 21.93 -16.14 30.73
C SER A 586 22.02 -14.97 29.74
N THR A 587 21.05 -14.06 29.71
CA THR A 587 20.98 -13.00 28.69
C THR A 587 20.59 -11.65 29.28
N SER A 588 21.42 -10.65 29.04
CA SER A 588 21.22 -9.27 29.46
C SER A 588 21.31 -8.33 28.27
N GLN A 589 20.57 -7.23 28.30
CA GLN A 589 20.54 -6.22 27.26
C GLN A 589 20.84 -4.83 27.83
N TYR A 590 21.61 -4.06 27.08
CA TYR A 590 22.04 -2.71 27.41
C TYR A 590 21.69 -1.79 26.25
N LYS A 591 21.17 -0.60 26.56
CA LYS A 591 20.82 0.41 25.55
C LYS A 591 21.50 1.73 25.85
N SER A 592 22.09 2.33 24.83
CA SER A 592 22.61 3.70 24.84
C SER A 592 22.09 4.41 23.60
N ASN A 593 22.18 5.73 23.58
CA ASN A 593 21.95 6.51 22.38
C ASN A 593 23.09 7.50 22.16
N ILE A 594 23.22 7.95 20.91
CA ILE A 594 24.08 9.06 20.51
C ILE A 594 23.28 9.93 19.55
N THR A 595 23.55 11.23 19.51
CA THR A 595 22.91 12.14 18.56
C THR A 595 23.95 12.71 17.62
N ASN A 596 23.73 12.56 16.31
CA ASN A 596 24.56 13.16 15.27
C ASN A 596 23.68 13.85 14.22
N LEU A 597 24.02 15.09 13.86
CA LEU A 597 23.33 15.85 12.81
C LEU A 597 21.78 15.86 12.96
N GLY A 598 21.29 15.92 14.20
CA GLY A 598 19.86 15.92 14.54
C GLY A 598 19.18 14.55 14.56
N LEU A 599 19.87 13.46 14.15
CA LEU A 599 19.36 12.10 14.25
C LEU A 599 19.86 11.44 15.54
N THR A 600 18.96 10.77 16.26
CA THR A 600 19.33 9.93 17.42
C THR A 600 19.51 8.49 16.96
N THR A 601 20.73 7.99 17.14
CA THR A 601 21.12 6.60 16.88
C THR A 601 21.11 5.83 18.18
N PHE A 602 20.41 4.69 18.20
CA PHE A 602 20.35 3.77 19.33
C PHE A 602 21.38 2.66 19.15
N ILE A 603 22.08 2.35 20.25
CA ILE A 603 23.03 1.25 20.33
C ILE A 603 22.48 0.25 21.35
N THR A 604 22.14 -0.94 20.88
CA THR A 604 21.64 -2.03 21.72
C THR A 604 22.69 -3.14 21.76
N VAL A 605 23.11 -3.51 22.97
CA VAL A 605 24.09 -4.55 23.21
C VAL A 605 23.44 -5.67 23.99
N THR A 606 23.36 -6.87 23.40
CA THR A 606 22.84 -8.05 24.08
C THR A 606 24.00 -8.97 24.42
N LEU A 607 24.21 -9.20 25.72
CA LEU A 607 25.20 -10.13 26.25
C LEU A 607 24.53 -11.47 26.51
N GLN A 608 25.02 -12.53 25.88
CA GLN A 608 24.53 -13.89 26.08
C GLN A 608 25.65 -14.81 26.56
N TRP A 609 25.42 -15.43 27.71
CA TRP A 609 26.30 -16.43 28.31
C TRP A 609 25.99 -17.82 27.77
N PHE A 610 27.03 -18.56 27.38
CA PHE A 610 26.93 -19.94 26.93
C PHE A 610 27.62 -20.84 27.95
N GLU A 611 26.84 -21.49 28.82
CA GLU A 611 27.39 -22.47 29.77
C GLU A 611 27.95 -23.69 29.03
N ASN A 612 27.24 -24.15 28.01
CA ASN A 612 27.60 -25.32 27.20
C ASN A 612 27.93 -24.92 25.77
N GLU A 613 28.68 -25.80 25.11
CA GLU A 613 28.95 -25.69 23.67
C GLU A 613 27.62 -25.63 22.89
N THR A 614 27.45 -24.59 22.08
CA THR A 614 26.18 -24.31 21.40
C THR A 614 26.44 -23.83 19.97
N ASN A 615 25.69 -24.33 19.00
CA ASN A 615 25.72 -23.80 17.64
C ASN A 615 24.71 -22.66 17.52
N VAL A 616 25.18 -21.49 17.10
CA VAL A 616 24.34 -20.32 16.82
C VAL A 616 24.41 -19.99 15.34
N VAL A 617 23.34 -19.42 14.79
CA VAL A 617 23.34 -18.97 13.40
C VAL A 617 23.49 -17.46 13.39
N PHE A 618 24.50 -16.95 12.69
CA PHE A 618 24.68 -15.52 12.44
C PHE A 618 25.00 -15.30 10.98
N VAL A 619 24.25 -14.41 10.31
CA VAL A 619 24.52 -14.02 8.91
C VAL A 619 24.65 -15.25 8.00
N ASN A 620 23.69 -16.18 8.11
CA ASN A 620 23.63 -17.45 7.37
C ASN A 620 24.85 -18.39 7.59
N GLN A 621 25.62 -18.19 8.65
CA GLN A 621 26.72 -19.06 9.04
C GLN A 621 26.43 -19.71 10.39
N ASN A 622 26.68 -21.02 10.47
CA ASN A 622 26.68 -21.73 11.75
C ASN A 622 27.99 -21.45 12.47
N ILE A 623 27.91 -20.75 13.60
CA ILE A 623 29.03 -20.41 14.46
C ILE A 623 28.94 -21.26 15.71
N LYS A 624 30.03 -21.93 16.04
CA LYS A 624 30.15 -22.73 17.24
C LYS A 624 30.59 -21.84 18.41
N MET A 625 29.75 -21.73 19.42
CA MET A 625 30.06 -21.06 20.69
C MET A 625 30.68 -22.07 21.64
N ASN A 626 31.80 -21.68 22.23
CA ASN A 626 32.51 -22.50 23.19
C ASN A 626 31.80 -22.50 24.56
N PRO A 627 31.96 -23.54 25.39
CA PRO A 627 31.54 -23.49 26.78
C PRO A 627 32.16 -22.29 27.51
N SER A 628 31.41 -21.74 28.46
CA SER A 628 31.79 -20.57 29.25
C SER A 628 32.27 -19.38 28.42
N SER A 629 31.60 -19.13 27.29
CA SER A 629 31.84 -17.95 26.44
C SER A 629 30.70 -16.93 26.58
N ILE A 630 31.03 -15.67 26.32
CA ILE A 630 30.07 -14.58 26.26
C ILE A 630 30.02 -14.01 24.84
N LYS A 631 28.83 -13.95 24.28
CA LYS A 631 28.57 -13.34 22.97
C LYS A 631 28.01 -11.93 23.17
N TYR A 632 28.54 -11.00 22.38
CA TYR A 632 28.05 -9.63 22.30
C TYR A 632 27.29 -9.48 20.98
N THR A 633 25.97 -9.32 21.01
CA THR A 633 25.21 -8.89 19.83
C THR A 633 25.06 -7.38 19.90
N ILE A 634 25.68 -6.65 18.97
CA ILE A 634 25.72 -5.19 18.96
C ILE A 634 24.91 -4.70 17.76
N GLU A 635 23.79 -4.07 18.05
CA GLU A 635 22.92 -3.43 17.05
C GLU A 635 23.08 -1.91 17.12
N ILE A 636 23.37 -1.29 15.98
CA ILE A 636 23.38 0.16 15.84
C ILE A 636 22.29 0.53 14.84
N SER A 637 21.33 1.35 15.27
CA SER A 637 20.25 1.84 14.41
C SER A 637 20.76 2.87 13.39
N GLU A 638 19.86 3.51 12.66
CA GLU A 638 20.19 4.51 11.65
C GLU A 638 21.18 5.55 12.19
N TYR A 639 22.26 5.77 11.45
CA TYR A 639 23.28 6.76 11.76
C TYR A 639 23.39 7.75 10.60
N LYS A 640 23.35 9.05 10.92
CA LYS A 640 23.48 10.10 9.92
C LYS A 640 24.96 10.35 9.65
N PHE A 641 25.49 9.75 8.60
CA PHE A 641 26.86 10.00 8.16
C PHE A 641 27.04 11.43 7.64
N SER A 642 28.23 11.99 7.85
CA SER A 642 28.65 13.27 7.28
C SER A 642 28.86 13.19 5.76
N SER A 643 29.19 11.99 5.26
CA SER A 643 29.31 11.67 3.84
C SER A 643 29.01 10.18 3.61
N ASN A 644 28.43 9.82 2.47
CA ASN A 644 28.19 8.42 2.09
C ASN A 644 29.49 7.64 1.85
N LEU A 645 30.63 8.34 1.73
CA LEU A 645 31.97 7.75 1.61
C LEU A 645 32.60 7.41 2.97
N ASN A 646 31.99 7.82 4.07
CA ASN A 646 32.51 7.58 5.41
C ASN A 646 32.12 6.19 5.91
N GLN A 647 32.85 5.72 6.92
CA GLN A 647 32.60 4.46 7.62
C GLN A 647 32.48 4.71 9.12
N LEU A 648 31.70 3.86 9.80
CA LEU A 648 31.68 3.84 11.25
C LEU A 648 32.71 2.85 11.77
N GLN A 649 33.27 3.12 12.94
CA GLN A 649 34.15 2.20 13.64
C GLN A 649 33.78 2.10 15.11
N LEU A 650 33.35 0.90 15.51
CA LEU A 650 33.05 0.58 16.90
C LEU A 650 34.35 0.18 17.61
N VAL A 651 34.69 0.89 18.68
CA VAL A 651 35.91 0.61 19.45
C VAL A 651 35.56 -0.22 20.68
N MET A 652 36.13 -1.40 20.77
CA MET A 652 36.09 -2.26 21.95
C MET A 652 37.47 -2.31 22.62
N MET A 653 37.47 -2.55 23.92
CA MET A 653 38.67 -2.74 24.73
C MET A 653 38.59 -4.09 25.42
N ALA A 654 39.70 -4.81 25.40
CA ALA A 654 39.89 -6.03 26.15
C ALA A 654 41.16 -5.88 27.01
N SER A 655 41.12 -6.33 28.26
CA SER A 655 42.30 -6.39 29.11
C SER A 655 42.32 -7.63 29.97
N LEU A 656 43.53 -8.05 30.33
CA LEU A 656 43.80 -9.10 31.30
C LEU A 656 44.81 -8.55 32.31
N SER A 657 44.57 -8.81 33.58
CA SER A 657 45.45 -8.39 34.67
C SER A 657 45.61 -9.49 35.71
N ILE A 658 46.74 -9.46 36.42
CA ILE A 658 47.02 -10.36 37.54
C ILE A 658 47.52 -9.55 38.75
N ASN A 659 47.15 -9.98 39.96
CA ASN A 659 47.56 -9.36 41.22
C ASN A 659 49.00 -9.72 41.69
N LYS A 660 49.84 -10.27 40.81
CA LYS A 660 51.24 -10.63 41.08
C LYS A 660 52.15 -9.75 40.19
N THR A 661 53.34 -9.42 40.67
CA THR A 661 54.26 -8.49 39.95
C THR A 661 55.57 -9.12 39.49
N ASN A 662 55.93 -10.29 40.05
CA ASN A 662 57.24 -10.93 39.83
C ASN A 662 57.06 -12.30 39.17
N ASP A 663 58.01 -12.66 38.31
CA ASP A 663 58.07 -13.92 37.55
C ASP A 663 56.82 -14.16 36.70
N ILE A 664 56.42 -13.12 35.97
CA ILE A 664 55.25 -13.12 35.08
C ILE A 664 55.64 -12.58 33.73
N CYS A 665 55.01 -13.13 32.71
CA CYS A 665 55.05 -12.59 31.37
C CYS A 665 53.64 -12.32 30.86
N SER A 666 53.50 -11.27 30.07
CA SER A 666 52.33 -10.99 29.26
C SER A 666 52.68 -11.07 27.78
N ASN A 667 51.68 -11.42 26.95
CA ASN A 667 51.78 -11.40 25.50
C ASN A 667 50.41 -11.06 24.92
N LYS A 668 50.39 -10.51 23.71
CA LYS A 668 49.18 -10.28 22.94
C LYS A 668 49.38 -10.66 21.48
N GLU A 669 48.33 -11.19 20.89
CA GLU A 669 48.31 -11.65 19.50
C GLU A 669 46.99 -11.23 18.86
N PHE A 670 47.08 -10.68 17.64
CA PHE A 670 45.93 -10.43 16.78
C PHE A 670 46.18 -11.12 15.45
N SER A 671 45.32 -12.06 15.07
CA SER A 671 45.48 -12.84 13.85
C SER A 671 44.13 -13.33 13.33
N GLU A 672 44.15 -14.18 12.33
CA GLU A 672 42.99 -14.84 11.75
C GLU A 672 42.82 -16.24 12.34
N THR A 673 41.56 -16.65 12.52
CA THR A 673 41.20 -18.00 12.97
C THR A 673 41.49 -19.05 11.89
N SER A 674 41.69 -20.31 12.31
CA SER A 674 41.89 -21.48 11.43
C SER A 674 40.68 -22.41 11.34
N SER A 675 39.60 -22.12 12.09
CA SER A 675 38.41 -22.95 12.28
C SER A 675 37.37 -22.87 11.15
N GLY A 676 37.64 -22.13 10.07
CA GLY A 676 36.69 -21.94 8.96
C GLY A 676 35.51 -21.02 9.29
N ASP A 677 35.58 -20.27 10.39
CA ASP A 677 34.59 -19.24 10.76
C ASP A 677 34.94 -17.85 10.20
N ASP A 678 35.98 -17.74 9.36
CA ASP A 678 36.44 -16.51 8.68
C ASP A 678 36.48 -15.29 9.59
N SER A 679 37.08 -15.45 10.77
CA SER A 679 37.12 -14.44 11.81
C SER A 679 38.56 -13.98 12.07
N ASN A 680 38.69 -12.80 12.68
CA ASN A 680 39.90 -12.44 13.42
C ASN A 680 39.77 -12.93 14.86
N TYR A 681 40.89 -13.06 15.55
CA TYR A 681 40.90 -13.18 17.00
C TYR A 681 41.91 -12.24 17.63
N LEU A 682 41.61 -11.86 18.87
CA LEU A 682 42.50 -11.18 19.79
C LEU A 682 42.75 -12.13 20.96
N LYS A 683 44.01 -12.46 21.22
CA LYS A 683 44.43 -13.22 22.39
C LYS A 683 45.31 -12.34 23.26
N ILE A 684 44.88 -12.08 24.49
CA ILE A 684 45.66 -11.38 25.53
C ILE A 684 46.01 -12.42 26.58
N GLN A 685 47.29 -12.68 26.80
CA GLN A 685 47.78 -13.72 27.69
C GLN A 685 48.64 -13.12 28.81
N ILE A 686 48.44 -13.62 30.03
CA ILE A 686 49.31 -13.41 31.18
C ILE A 686 49.56 -14.76 31.83
N ASP A 687 50.83 -15.15 31.93
CA ASP A 687 51.25 -16.47 32.41
C ASP A 687 50.53 -17.62 31.66
N ASP A 688 49.80 -18.48 32.35
CA ASP A 688 49.04 -19.60 31.79
C ASP A 688 47.59 -19.24 31.44
N HIS A 689 47.13 -18.01 31.67
CA HIS A 689 45.75 -17.58 31.40
C HIS A 689 45.66 -16.64 30.21
N SER A 690 44.63 -16.79 29.38
CA SER A 690 44.39 -15.90 28.23
C SER A 690 42.93 -15.49 28.11
N LEU A 691 42.69 -14.22 27.80
CA LEU A 691 41.42 -13.73 27.27
C LEU A 691 41.46 -13.84 25.74
N TYR A 692 40.50 -14.57 25.17
CA TYR A 692 40.39 -14.81 23.74
C TYR A 692 39.08 -14.21 23.22
N GLY A 693 39.19 -13.22 22.35
CA GLY A 693 38.06 -12.61 21.65
C GLY A 693 38.06 -13.00 20.17
N ARG A 694 36.93 -13.46 19.63
CA ARG A 694 36.73 -13.70 18.21
C ARG A 694 35.89 -12.58 17.61
N PHE A 695 36.33 -12.07 16.46
CA PHE A 695 35.74 -10.95 15.74
C PHE A 695 35.41 -11.40 14.32
N ILE A 696 34.12 -11.62 14.06
CA ILE A 696 33.66 -12.10 12.77
C ILE A 696 33.89 -11.00 11.72
N LYS A 697 34.41 -11.34 10.55
CA LYS A 697 34.65 -10.39 9.45
C LYS A 697 33.39 -10.09 8.62
N ARG A 698 32.20 -10.32 9.18
CA ARG A 698 30.91 -10.03 8.53
C ARG A 698 29.90 -9.46 9.51
N ALA A 699 29.01 -8.61 9.00
CA ALA A 699 27.91 -8.01 9.74
C ALA A 699 26.63 -8.08 8.90
N LEU A 700 25.48 -7.94 9.56
CA LEU A 700 24.22 -7.71 8.87
C LEU A 700 24.04 -6.19 8.70
N ILE A 701 24.23 -5.68 7.50
CA ILE A 701 24.14 -4.24 7.17
C ILE A 701 22.89 -4.01 6.33
N ASP A 702 21.91 -3.28 6.87
CA ASP A 702 20.60 -3.06 6.24
C ASP A 702 19.92 -4.38 5.82
N SER A 703 20.02 -5.40 6.68
CA SER A 703 19.54 -6.79 6.43
C SER A 703 20.32 -7.59 5.39
N ILE A 704 21.44 -7.07 4.88
CA ILE A 704 22.29 -7.74 3.89
C ILE A 704 23.61 -8.15 4.56
N PRO A 705 24.01 -9.44 4.50
CA PRO A 705 25.35 -9.89 4.85
C PRO A 705 26.44 -9.11 4.11
N ARG A 706 27.35 -8.45 4.83
CA ARG A 706 28.49 -7.75 4.22
C ARG A 706 29.78 -7.98 5.00
N SER A 707 30.91 -7.92 4.30
CA SER A 707 32.23 -7.97 4.93
C SER A 707 32.49 -6.70 5.75
N ILE A 708 33.14 -6.85 6.89
CA ILE A 708 33.61 -5.77 7.76
C ILE A 708 35.07 -6.03 8.15
N ASP A 709 35.79 -4.97 8.51
CA ASP A 709 37.22 -5.05 8.84
C ASP A 709 37.43 -4.87 10.34
N ASN A 710 38.24 -5.75 10.96
CA ASN A 710 38.64 -5.64 12.36
C ASN A 710 40.10 -5.15 12.44
N VAL A 711 40.31 -4.00 13.06
CA VAL A 711 41.59 -3.29 13.04
C VAL A 711 42.13 -3.11 14.46
N PRO A 712 43.35 -3.57 14.78
CA PRO A 712 43.98 -3.29 16.07
C PRO A 712 44.28 -1.80 16.18
N LEU A 713 43.86 -1.18 17.29
CA LEU A 713 43.93 0.27 17.52
C LEU A 713 44.95 0.68 18.59
N ASP A 714 45.68 -0.29 19.13
CA ASP A 714 46.73 -0.18 20.15
C ASP A 714 47.73 0.98 19.93
N SER A 715 48.12 1.25 18.68
CA SER A 715 49.04 2.34 18.34
C SER A 715 48.39 3.73 18.41
N SER A 716 47.07 3.79 18.27
CA SER A 716 46.27 5.03 18.23
C SER A 716 45.56 5.35 19.54
N MET A 717 45.54 4.40 20.47
CA MET A 717 44.90 4.50 21.79
C MET A 717 45.99 4.33 22.84
N ASN A 718 46.02 5.17 23.87
CA ASN A 718 47.04 5.11 24.93
C ASN A 718 46.92 3.83 25.77
N GLN A 719 47.38 2.70 25.24
CA GLN A 719 47.30 1.40 25.91
C GLN A 719 48.22 1.35 27.13
N VAL A 720 47.81 0.54 28.11
CA VAL A 720 48.62 0.25 29.29
C VAL A 720 49.03 -1.21 29.26
N ASP A 721 50.31 -1.44 28.96
CA ASP A 721 50.90 -2.78 28.93
C ASP A 721 52.07 -2.88 29.92
N SER A 722 52.11 -3.99 30.65
CA SER A 722 53.14 -4.39 31.60
C SER A 722 53.12 -5.92 31.70
N ALA A 723 54.06 -6.50 32.45
CA ALA A 723 54.05 -7.95 32.69
C ALA A 723 52.76 -8.43 33.40
N SER A 724 52.15 -7.60 34.24
CA SER A 724 50.98 -7.96 35.06
C SER A 724 49.64 -7.38 34.57
N LEU A 725 49.66 -6.58 33.51
CA LEU A 725 48.48 -5.99 32.87
C LEU A 725 48.75 -5.89 31.39
N SER A 726 47.89 -6.46 30.56
CA SER A 726 47.90 -6.19 29.13
C SER A 726 46.54 -5.74 28.65
N GLN A 727 46.52 -4.73 27.81
CA GLN A 727 45.32 -4.09 27.27
C GLN A 727 45.45 -3.96 25.75
N SER A 728 44.34 -4.20 25.05
CA SER A 728 44.26 -3.96 23.62
C SER A 728 42.92 -3.35 23.22
N TYR A 729 42.95 -2.51 22.18
CA TYR A 729 41.79 -1.89 21.56
C TYR A 729 41.60 -2.46 20.16
N ILE A 730 40.35 -2.81 19.83
CA ILE A 730 39.97 -3.31 18.51
C ILE A 730 38.87 -2.43 17.94
N GLY A 731 39.05 -2.01 16.69
CA GLY A 731 38.09 -1.23 15.93
C GLY A 731 37.38 -2.12 14.93
N ILE A 732 36.06 -2.24 15.02
CA ILE A 732 35.23 -2.92 14.03
C ILE A 732 34.71 -1.87 13.04
N SER A 733 35.29 -1.84 11.85
CA SER A 733 34.98 -0.88 10.79
C SER A 733 33.83 -1.39 9.92
N VAL A 734 32.79 -0.57 9.81
CA VAL A 734 31.56 -0.88 9.10
C VAL A 734 31.27 0.22 8.08
N PRO A 735 31.02 -0.12 6.80
CA PRO A 735 30.76 0.87 5.76
C PRO A 735 29.45 1.63 6.01
N PHE A 736 29.19 2.64 5.17
CA PHE A 736 27.92 3.35 5.13
C PHE A 736 26.71 2.41 5.10
N PHE A 737 25.67 2.77 5.87
CA PHE A 737 24.40 2.07 5.93
C PHE A 737 23.25 3.06 6.20
N LYS A 738 22.02 2.67 5.87
CA LYS A 738 20.83 3.54 5.93
C LYS A 738 19.86 3.21 7.05
N LYS A 739 19.85 1.99 7.59
CA LYS A 739 18.85 1.51 8.56
C LYS A 739 19.47 0.98 9.82
N GLN A 740 20.32 -0.04 9.73
CA GLN A 740 20.92 -0.65 10.91
C GLN A 740 22.10 -1.55 10.57
N ILE A 741 22.91 -1.83 11.58
CA ILE A 741 23.97 -2.85 11.54
C ILE A 741 23.86 -3.79 12.74
N ILE A 742 24.22 -5.06 12.56
CA ILE A 742 24.34 -6.06 13.63
C ILE A 742 25.71 -6.74 13.55
N ILE A 743 26.44 -6.77 14.68
CA ILE A 743 27.80 -7.29 14.81
C ILE A 743 27.87 -8.23 16.03
N ASP A 744 28.56 -9.37 15.88
CA ASP A 744 28.54 -10.45 16.88
C ASP A 744 29.94 -10.93 17.36
N PRO A 745 30.77 -10.11 18.04
CA PRO A 745 31.99 -10.62 18.65
C PRO A 745 31.69 -11.53 19.86
N ASP A 746 32.60 -12.47 20.15
CA ASP A 746 32.52 -13.34 21.32
C ASP A 746 33.83 -13.46 22.08
N PHE A 747 33.75 -13.74 23.38
CA PHE A 747 34.90 -13.81 24.27
C PHE A 747 34.87 -15.06 25.15
N SER A 748 36.04 -15.65 25.39
CA SER A 748 36.26 -16.81 26.26
C SER A 748 37.57 -16.68 27.03
N VAL A 749 37.68 -17.40 28.14
CA VAL A 749 38.93 -17.47 28.93
C VAL A 749 39.56 -18.84 28.76
N LEU A 750 40.86 -18.85 28.48
CA LEU A 750 41.63 -20.02 28.10
C LEU A 750 42.79 -20.27 29.06
N LEU A 751 43.19 -21.53 29.22
CA LEU A 751 44.49 -21.93 29.75
C LEU A 751 45.43 -22.27 28.61
N SER A 752 46.66 -21.75 28.65
CA SER A 752 47.70 -22.02 27.67
C SER A 752 48.95 -22.58 28.37
N SER A 753 49.74 -23.39 27.66
CA SER A 753 51.05 -23.79 28.18
C SER A 753 51.99 -22.57 28.17
N SER A 754 52.40 -22.11 29.36
CA SER A 754 53.16 -20.87 29.55
C SER A 754 54.55 -20.87 28.88
N SER A 755 55.11 -22.01 28.49
CA SER A 755 56.51 -22.09 28.04
C SER A 755 56.78 -21.66 26.59
N ASP A 756 55.79 -21.68 25.70
CA ASP A 756 56.02 -21.42 24.27
C ASP A 756 55.56 -20.04 23.80
N SER A 757 54.56 -19.47 24.47
CA SER A 757 53.93 -18.21 24.08
C SER A 757 54.75 -16.96 24.41
N PHE A 758 55.74 -17.04 25.31
CA PHE A 758 56.59 -15.90 25.70
C PHE A 758 57.95 -15.88 25.01
N LYS A 759 58.07 -16.55 23.86
CA LYS A 759 59.27 -16.51 23.01
C LYS A 759 59.18 -15.44 21.90
N SER A 760 58.06 -14.72 21.80
CA SER A 760 57.84 -13.68 20.78
C SER A 760 58.38 -12.31 21.20
N GLU A 761 58.74 -11.47 20.23
CA GLU A 761 59.21 -10.09 20.43
C GLU A 761 58.17 -9.20 21.14
N SER A 762 56.89 -9.59 21.12
CA SER A 762 55.77 -8.88 21.75
C SER A 762 55.59 -9.18 23.25
N SER A 763 56.39 -10.07 23.82
CA SER A 763 56.25 -10.48 25.22
C SER A 763 56.90 -9.48 26.19
N ILE A 764 56.19 -9.18 27.29
CA ILE A 764 56.69 -8.31 28.36
C ILE A 764 56.81 -9.14 29.63
N CYS A 765 58.04 -9.34 30.10
CA CYS A 765 58.32 -10.18 31.27
C CYS A 765 58.96 -9.38 32.41
N SER A 766 58.48 -9.63 33.64
CA SER A 766 59.06 -9.13 34.88
C SER A 766 59.73 -10.30 35.60
N PHE A 767 61.00 -10.55 35.27
CA PHE A 767 61.82 -11.52 36.00
C PHE A 767 62.65 -10.78 37.04
N ASN A 768 62.59 -11.21 38.30
CA ASN A 768 63.53 -10.73 39.30
C ASN A 768 64.94 -11.16 38.87
N LYS A 769 65.82 -10.19 38.61
CA LYS A 769 67.24 -10.45 38.31
C LYS A 769 67.96 -10.98 39.56
N GLU A 770 67.69 -12.22 39.93
CA GLU A 770 68.56 -13.01 40.79
C GLU A 770 68.76 -14.42 40.19
N SER A 771 69.93 -14.61 39.58
CA SER A 771 70.56 -15.90 39.25
C SER A 771 69.92 -16.80 38.16
N LYS A 772 70.34 -16.60 36.89
CA LYS A 772 71.03 -17.63 36.05
C LYS A 772 71.19 -17.11 34.62
N PHE A 773 72.44 -17.11 34.17
CA PHE A 773 72.90 -16.68 32.85
C PHE A 773 72.09 -17.30 31.70
N SER A 774 71.52 -16.45 30.83
CA SER A 774 71.10 -16.84 29.47
C SER A 774 72.35 -17.21 28.65
N GLY A 775 72.33 -18.37 28.00
CA GLY A 775 73.47 -18.94 27.27
C GLY A 775 74.07 -18.05 26.19
N GLY A 776 73.36 -17.02 25.73
CA GLY A 776 73.87 -16.01 24.78
C GLY A 776 74.82 -14.97 25.39
N LEU A 777 74.74 -14.72 26.71
CA LEU A 777 75.71 -13.87 27.40
C LEU A 777 76.97 -14.65 27.79
N ILE A 778 76.86 -15.98 27.93
CA ILE A 778 78.03 -16.85 28.09
C ILE A 778 78.85 -16.85 26.80
N SER A 779 78.24 -16.91 25.61
CA SER A 779 79.02 -16.84 24.36
C SER A 779 79.70 -15.48 24.17
N ALA A 780 79.03 -14.37 24.51
CA ALA A 780 79.63 -13.02 24.44
C ALA A 780 80.71 -12.79 25.51
N ILE A 781 80.51 -13.25 26.75
CA ILE A 781 81.50 -13.12 27.84
C ILE A 781 82.67 -14.08 27.62
N VAL A 782 82.45 -15.27 27.07
CA VAL A 782 83.53 -16.20 26.67
C VAL A 782 84.35 -15.61 25.52
N LEU A 783 83.71 -14.95 24.54
CA LEU A 783 84.42 -14.21 23.49
C LEU A 783 85.22 -13.02 24.04
N CYS A 784 84.63 -12.19 24.91
CA CYS A 784 85.33 -11.06 25.51
C CYS A 784 86.48 -11.49 26.44
N SER A 785 86.27 -12.53 27.26
CA SER A 785 87.31 -13.06 28.15
C SER A 785 88.46 -13.71 27.39
N PHE A 786 88.20 -14.32 26.22
CA PHE A 786 89.27 -14.79 25.33
C PHE A 786 90.15 -13.65 24.81
N PHE A 787 89.56 -12.52 24.39
CA PHE A 787 90.32 -11.34 23.95
C PHE A 787 91.08 -10.65 25.09
N VAL A 788 90.50 -10.57 26.29
CA VAL A 788 91.20 -10.04 27.48
C VAL A 788 92.35 -10.95 27.91
N PHE A 789 92.17 -12.28 27.86
CA PHE A 789 93.21 -13.23 28.20
C PHE A 789 94.34 -13.25 27.15
N ALA A 790 93.99 -13.20 25.86
CA ALA A 790 94.97 -13.09 24.77
C ALA A 790 95.75 -11.77 24.83
N SER A 791 95.11 -10.65 25.17
CA SER A 791 95.81 -9.37 25.36
C SER A 791 96.71 -9.37 26.60
N LEU A 792 96.30 -10.02 27.70
CA LEU A 792 97.17 -10.21 28.87
C LEU A 792 98.38 -11.09 28.55
N ILE A 793 98.22 -12.19 27.81
CA ILE A 793 99.35 -13.04 27.40
C ILE A 793 100.31 -12.28 26.49
N THR A 794 99.80 -11.54 25.50
CA THR A 794 100.67 -10.74 24.61
C THR A 794 101.39 -9.62 25.38
N MET A 795 100.73 -8.97 26.35
CA MET A 795 101.36 -7.97 27.21
C MET A 795 102.44 -8.59 28.12
N VAL A 796 102.20 -9.75 28.72
CA VAL A 796 103.21 -10.46 29.54
C VAL A 796 104.38 -10.93 28.68
N ALA A 797 104.11 -11.51 27.50
CA ALA A 797 105.15 -11.92 26.56
C ALA A 797 105.98 -10.72 26.09
N TYR A 798 105.34 -9.60 25.74
CA TYR A 798 106.01 -8.36 25.39
C TYR A 798 106.86 -7.82 26.54
N SER A 799 106.33 -7.82 27.77
CA SER A 799 107.05 -7.39 28.96
C SER A 799 108.27 -8.27 29.24
N TYR A 800 108.16 -9.58 29.04
CA TYR A 800 109.26 -10.53 29.18
C TYR A 800 110.33 -10.32 28.09
N TYR A 801 109.92 -10.14 26.83
CA TYR A 801 110.82 -9.84 25.72
C TYR A 801 111.54 -8.51 25.92
N LYS A 802 110.82 -7.45 26.31
CA LYS A 802 111.39 -6.13 26.62
C LYS A 802 112.40 -6.22 27.76
N LYS A 803 112.06 -6.88 28.87
CA LYS A 803 112.99 -7.07 30.00
C LYS A 803 114.23 -7.87 29.61
N ARG A 804 114.12 -8.83 28.69
CA ARG A 804 115.26 -9.57 28.15
C ARG A 804 116.12 -8.72 27.21
N TYR A 805 115.49 -7.92 26.36
CA TYR A 805 116.16 -6.96 25.47
C TYR A 805 116.92 -5.90 26.26
N ASP A 806 116.29 -5.29 27.26
CA ASP A 806 116.90 -4.30 28.14
C ASP A 806 118.09 -4.89 28.91
N ARG A 807 117.99 -6.14 29.38
CA ARG A 807 119.12 -6.84 30.01
C ARG A 807 120.29 -7.07 29.05
N ASN A 808 120.01 -7.34 27.77
CA ASN A 808 121.04 -7.52 26.76
C ASN A 808 121.70 -6.19 26.39
N ILE A 809 120.92 -5.12 26.23
CA ILE A 809 121.44 -3.76 26.02
C ILE A 809 122.29 -3.31 27.21
N MET A 810 121.83 -3.52 28.44
CA MET A 810 122.59 -3.14 29.64
C MET A 810 123.89 -3.94 29.79
N LYS A 811 123.92 -5.20 29.34
CA LYS A 811 125.17 -5.98 29.26
C LYS A 811 126.12 -5.39 28.22
N GLU A 812 125.61 -4.98 27.06
CA GLU A 812 126.41 -4.38 25.98
C GLU A 812 126.94 -2.98 26.36
N ILE A 813 126.14 -2.19 27.08
CA ILE A 813 126.56 -0.90 27.64
C ILE A 813 127.64 -1.11 28.72
N ARG A 814 127.49 -2.11 29.61
CA ARG A 814 128.51 -2.41 30.63
C ARG A 814 129.83 -2.88 30.02
N THR A 815 129.80 -3.70 28.98
CA THR A 815 131.04 -4.14 28.29
C THR A 815 131.69 -3.03 27.47
N LYS A 816 130.94 -2.04 26.98
CA LYS A 816 131.50 -0.85 26.33
C LYS A 816 132.07 0.15 27.36
N LEU A 817 131.44 0.30 28.52
CA LEU A 817 131.93 1.17 29.59
C LEU A 817 133.13 0.59 30.35
N SER A 818 133.32 -0.73 30.38
CA SER A 818 134.52 -1.37 30.97
C SER A 818 135.72 -1.44 30.01
N LYS A 819 135.61 -0.86 28.81
CA LYS A 819 136.68 -0.78 27.78
C LYS A 819 137.12 0.66 27.48
N ARG A 820 136.67 1.63 28.29
CA ARG A 820 137.29 2.93 28.48
C ARG A 820 137.90 2.96 29.88
#